data_AF-A0A853JHK3-F1
#
_entry.id   AF-A0A853JHK3-F1
#
_cell.length_a   1.000
_cell.length_b   1.000
_cell.length_c   1.000
_cell.angle_alpha   90.00
_cell.angle_beta   90.00
_cell.angle_gamma   90.00
#
_symmetry.space_group_name_H-M   'P 1'
#
loop_
_entity.id
_entity.type
_entity.pdbx_description
1 polymer ?
#
loop_
_entity_poly.entity_id
_entity_poly.type
_entity_poly.pdbx_seq_one_letter_code
_entity_poly.pdbx_strand_id
1 'polypeptide(L)'
;MRDPQRARERMVETHIAARGVRDRAVLDAMATVPRERFVEPGMEEFAYEDSPLPIGAGQTISQPYIVALMIEAAGIATGDRVLEVGAGSGYAAAVMSRIADRVHAVERHASLAEAAQRRFDALGYRNIELRTGDGSRGWPEVAPFDAILVAAGAPEPPRALREQLALGGRLVVPVGDDVAGQRLRRITRVADDDYDEEDLGGVRFVPLIGEQGWAEDGSRAASNHSAGHARGRSLPQLIAEAAEPLPAPDAPDFAAAFDRFAACRVVLLGECSHGTSEFYRARDAITRRLIERHGFRFVAVEADWPDAAAVNRHVRHLPQRAGAEPIFQRFPTWMWRNAEVAALVDWLRAHNRERDAARQAGFYGLDIYNMSDSIAAVLAYLDEIDPEAAAVARERYGCLTPWQSDPATYGRAVLREGYRKCEQAVVRQCRDLLERRLRYAEADGERFLDAAQSARLVASAERYYRVMYYGGAESWNLRDTHMFETLNHLLQAHGDDAKAVVWAHNSHIGDARHTEMGAAREELNIGQLCRERFGDAAALIGFGTHAGTVAAASDWGGDMRIARVRPSHRDSVERLCHDADVPRCLLDLRAGRHEALRRGLLAPRLERFIGVIYRPDTELQSHYAEVSLPQQFDAYVWFDQTRAVTPLGPQHPEAGPPETFPFGL
;
A
#
# COMPACT_ATOMS: atom_id res chain seq x y z
N MET A 1 35.58 -0.65 -9.07
CA MET A 1 35.33 0.62 -8.36
C MET A 1 34.95 1.65 -9.41
N ARG A 2 33.71 2.16 -9.41
CA ARG A 2 33.22 3.13 -10.42
C ARG A 2 34.01 4.45 -10.27
N ASP A 3 34.26 5.14 -11.38
CA ASP A 3 34.85 6.49 -11.38
C ASP A 3 33.87 7.48 -10.70
N PRO A 4 34.21 8.02 -9.51
CA PRO A 4 33.29 8.86 -8.74
C PRO A 4 32.99 10.19 -9.44
N GLN A 5 33.92 10.71 -10.25
CA GLN A 5 33.69 11.95 -10.99
C GLN A 5 32.59 11.76 -12.04
N ARG A 6 32.68 10.69 -12.84
CA ARG A 6 31.63 10.34 -13.81
C ARG A 6 30.29 10.01 -13.14
N ALA A 7 30.32 9.40 -11.95
CA ALA A 7 29.11 9.13 -11.19
C ALA A 7 28.40 10.42 -10.75
N ARG A 8 29.17 11.42 -10.33
CA ARG A 8 28.67 12.74 -9.97
C ARG A 8 28.14 13.52 -11.15
N GLU A 9 28.86 13.58 -12.26
CA GLU A 9 28.42 14.23 -13.50
C GLU A 9 27.08 13.66 -13.97
N ARG A 10 26.97 12.31 -13.98
CA ARG A 10 25.71 11.64 -14.30
C ARG A 10 24.60 12.00 -13.32
N MET A 11 24.85 12.02 -12.01
CA MET A 11 23.85 12.42 -11.01
C MET A 11 23.30 13.82 -11.30
N VAL A 12 24.17 14.78 -11.63
CA VAL A 12 23.77 16.14 -11.99
C VAL A 12 22.93 16.16 -13.26
N GLU A 13 23.33 15.44 -14.30
CA GLU A 13 22.60 15.38 -15.57
C GLU A 13 21.24 14.68 -15.44
N THR A 14 21.22 13.47 -14.88
CA THR A 14 20.05 12.57 -14.93
C THR A 14 19.08 12.76 -13.78
N HIS A 15 19.57 13.09 -12.59
CA HIS A 15 18.72 13.16 -11.40
C HIS A 15 18.36 14.61 -11.01
N ILE A 16 19.16 15.60 -11.43
CA ILE A 16 18.98 17.00 -11.03
C ILE A 16 18.46 17.83 -12.20
N ALA A 17 19.27 18.02 -13.24
CA ALA A 17 18.93 18.89 -14.37
C ALA A 17 17.71 18.39 -15.16
N ALA A 18 17.65 17.08 -15.44
CA ALA A 18 16.52 16.47 -16.15
C ALA A 18 15.17 16.61 -15.42
N ARG A 19 15.19 16.89 -14.11
CA ARG A 19 13.99 17.06 -13.27
C ARG A 19 13.65 18.52 -12.97
N GLY A 20 14.25 19.44 -13.71
CA GLY A 20 13.80 20.83 -13.77
C GLY A 20 14.66 21.85 -13.03
N VAL A 21 15.71 21.43 -12.31
CA VAL A 21 16.71 22.36 -11.75
C VAL A 21 17.56 22.93 -12.88
N ARG A 22 17.61 24.26 -12.99
CA ARG A 22 18.18 25.00 -14.11
C ARG A 22 19.28 25.98 -13.71
N ASP A 23 19.35 26.36 -12.43
CA ASP A 23 20.36 27.31 -11.95
C ASP A 23 21.77 26.76 -12.15
N ARG A 24 22.59 27.49 -12.90
CA ARG A 24 23.91 27.04 -13.28
C ARG A 24 24.88 26.97 -12.11
N ALA A 25 24.79 27.91 -11.16
CA ALA A 25 25.64 27.90 -9.98
C ALA A 25 25.31 26.70 -9.09
N VAL A 26 24.03 26.33 -8.97
CA VAL A 26 23.59 25.10 -8.26
C VAL A 26 24.14 23.84 -8.92
N LEU A 27 23.96 23.71 -10.24
CA LEU A 27 24.43 22.54 -10.99
C LEU A 27 25.97 22.39 -10.90
N ASP A 28 26.71 23.49 -11.03
CA ASP A 28 28.17 23.49 -10.95
C ASP A 28 28.68 23.21 -9.52
N ALA A 29 27.98 23.70 -8.48
CA ALA A 29 28.27 23.34 -7.09
C ALA A 29 28.05 21.85 -6.81
N MET A 30 26.92 21.29 -7.27
CA MET A 30 26.62 19.85 -7.14
C MET A 30 27.63 18.97 -7.89
N ALA A 31 28.14 19.43 -9.04
CA ALA A 31 29.21 18.75 -9.78
C ALA A 31 30.59 18.87 -9.11
N THR A 32 30.80 19.85 -8.24
CA THR A 32 32.10 20.10 -7.59
C THR A 32 32.24 19.38 -6.26
N VAL A 33 31.19 19.35 -5.43
CA VAL A 33 31.27 18.83 -4.06
C VAL A 33 31.30 17.30 -4.05
N PRO A 34 32.32 16.66 -3.42
CA PRO A 34 32.45 15.22 -3.39
C PRO A 34 31.52 14.57 -2.36
N ARG A 35 30.28 14.31 -2.76
CA ARG A 35 29.23 13.70 -1.92
C ARG A 35 29.65 12.39 -1.25
N GLU A 36 30.48 11.58 -1.91
CA GLU A 36 31.07 10.34 -1.38
C GLU A 36 31.95 10.57 -0.14
N ARG A 37 32.38 11.81 0.14
CA ARG A 37 33.11 12.19 1.35
C ARG A 37 32.20 12.59 2.51
N PHE A 38 30.89 12.63 2.30
CA PHE A 38 29.87 13.04 3.27
C PHE A 38 28.91 11.90 3.65
N VAL A 39 29.18 10.67 3.20
CA VAL A 39 28.42 9.47 3.59
C VAL A 39 29.21 8.65 4.62
N GLU A 40 28.54 7.72 5.30
CA GLU A 40 29.22 6.78 6.21
C GLU A 40 30.12 5.80 5.44
N PRO A 41 31.20 5.29 6.05
CA PRO A 41 32.06 4.29 5.43
C PRO A 41 31.27 3.07 4.93
N GLY A 42 31.51 2.66 3.68
CA GLY A 42 30.80 1.55 3.03
C GLY A 42 29.59 1.99 2.20
N MET A 43 29.19 3.26 2.23
CA MET A 43 28.09 3.81 1.43
C MET A 43 28.55 4.59 0.20
N GLU A 44 29.86 4.66 -0.07
CA GLU A 44 30.44 5.48 -1.13
C GLU A 44 29.95 5.10 -2.53
N GLU A 45 29.61 3.82 -2.75
CA GLU A 45 29.09 3.36 -4.05
C GLU A 45 27.68 3.87 -4.37
N PHE A 46 26.89 4.18 -3.32
CA PHE A 46 25.52 4.70 -3.42
C PHE A 46 25.47 6.23 -3.36
N ALA A 47 26.59 6.90 -3.09
CA ALA A 47 26.64 8.33 -2.81
C ALA A 47 26.00 9.22 -3.89
N TYR A 48 25.91 8.74 -5.13
CA TYR A 48 25.40 9.46 -6.29
C TYR A 48 24.06 8.93 -6.82
N GLU A 49 23.43 7.98 -6.12
CA GLU A 49 22.05 7.58 -6.38
C GLU A 49 21.09 8.65 -5.83
N ASP A 50 19.94 8.84 -6.47
CA ASP A 50 18.94 9.79 -5.97
C ASP A 50 18.08 9.22 -4.84
N SER A 51 18.73 8.85 -3.73
CA SER A 51 18.11 8.32 -2.53
C SER A 51 18.74 8.94 -1.27
N PRO A 52 17.98 9.03 -0.16
CA PRO A 52 18.56 9.37 1.13
C PRO A 52 19.44 8.22 1.63
N LEU A 53 20.54 8.55 2.29
CA LEU A 53 21.44 7.56 2.89
C LEU A 53 21.56 7.77 4.41
N PRO A 54 21.68 6.69 5.21
CA PRO A 54 21.85 6.82 6.64
C PRO A 54 23.17 7.52 6.98
N ILE A 55 23.14 8.34 8.02
CA ILE A 55 24.32 8.90 8.70
C ILE A 55 24.21 8.62 10.20
N GLY A 56 25.24 8.96 10.97
CA GLY A 56 25.21 8.82 12.43
C GLY A 56 23.98 9.44 13.13
N ALA A 57 23.74 9.04 14.38
CA ALA A 57 22.66 9.54 15.25
C ALA A 57 21.22 9.34 14.69
N GLY A 58 21.01 8.32 13.86
CA GLY A 58 19.69 7.99 13.29
C GLY A 58 19.20 9.02 12.26
N GLN A 59 20.10 9.86 11.74
CA GLN A 59 19.78 10.87 10.73
C GLN A 59 20.06 10.32 9.32
N THR A 60 19.68 11.08 8.31
CA THR A 60 19.94 10.76 6.90
C THR A 60 20.50 11.96 6.16
N ILE A 61 21.47 11.74 5.26
CA ILE A 61 21.81 12.72 4.23
C ILE A 61 20.73 12.71 3.15
N SER A 62 20.10 13.85 2.87
CA SER A 62 19.02 13.97 1.88
C SER A 62 19.47 13.57 0.48
N GLN A 63 18.54 13.06 -0.33
CA GLN A 63 18.81 12.72 -1.74
C GLN A 63 19.31 13.95 -2.53
N PRO A 64 20.25 13.78 -3.49
CA PRO A 64 20.82 14.86 -4.29
C PRO A 64 19.80 15.82 -4.93
N TYR A 65 18.71 15.30 -5.50
CA TYR A 65 17.69 16.14 -6.13
C TYR A 65 17.08 17.16 -5.16
N ILE A 66 16.72 16.71 -3.95
CA ILE A 66 16.09 17.57 -2.95
C ILE A 66 17.06 18.66 -2.46
N VAL A 67 18.34 18.33 -2.29
CA VAL A 67 19.38 19.33 -1.95
C VAL A 67 19.45 20.41 -3.02
N ALA A 68 19.53 20.02 -4.30
CA ALA A 68 19.59 20.97 -5.41
C ALA A 68 18.31 21.81 -5.55
N LEU A 69 17.14 21.18 -5.41
CA LEU A 69 15.84 21.86 -5.48
C LEU A 69 15.71 22.92 -4.38
N MET A 70 16.09 22.61 -3.14
CA MET A 70 16.02 23.56 -2.03
C MET A 70 16.98 24.74 -2.22
N ILE A 71 18.20 24.49 -2.70
CA ILE A 71 19.20 25.53 -2.94
C ILE A 71 18.75 26.45 -4.10
N GLU A 72 18.21 25.89 -5.18
CA GLU A 72 17.63 26.68 -6.27
C GLU A 72 16.41 27.50 -5.81
N ALA A 73 15.52 26.90 -5.02
CA ALA A 73 14.34 27.59 -4.51
C ALA A 73 14.70 28.76 -3.59
N ALA A 74 15.77 28.64 -2.81
CA ALA A 74 16.31 29.69 -1.96
C ALA A 74 16.95 30.83 -2.77
N GLY A 75 17.34 30.59 -4.02
CA GLY A 75 17.88 31.61 -4.93
C GLY A 75 19.17 32.25 -4.42
N ILE A 76 20.09 31.43 -3.89
CA ILE A 76 21.35 31.85 -3.27
C ILE A 76 22.30 32.49 -4.31
N ALA A 77 22.88 33.63 -3.97
CA ALA A 77 23.84 34.37 -4.79
C ALA A 77 25.22 34.53 -4.11
N THR A 78 26.22 34.99 -4.88
CA THR A 78 27.64 35.08 -4.45
C THR A 78 27.95 36.05 -3.31
N GLY A 79 27.01 36.92 -2.95
CA GLY A 79 27.13 37.84 -1.81
C GLY A 79 26.36 37.39 -0.57
N ASP A 80 25.60 36.30 -0.66
CA ASP A 80 24.59 35.98 0.33
C ASP A 80 25.19 35.38 1.60
N ARG A 81 24.56 35.72 2.72
CA ARG A 81 24.73 35.04 4.00
C ARG A 81 23.61 34.03 4.19
N VAL A 82 23.97 32.76 4.29
CA VAL A 82 23.03 31.65 4.34
C VAL A 82 23.05 30.97 5.69
N LEU A 83 21.89 30.60 6.22
CA LEU A 83 21.75 29.74 7.39
C LEU A 83 21.25 28.34 6.97
N GLU A 84 21.95 27.30 7.40
CA GLU A 84 21.50 25.90 7.33
C GLU A 84 21.07 25.43 8.72
N VAL A 85 19.86 24.90 8.83
CA VAL A 85 19.37 24.25 10.05
C VAL A 85 19.30 22.74 9.82
N GLY A 86 20.06 21.98 10.60
CA GLY A 86 20.24 20.54 10.44
C GLY A 86 21.40 20.19 9.52
N ALA A 87 22.63 20.57 9.90
CA ALA A 87 23.81 20.36 9.05
C ALA A 87 24.05 18.87 8.71
N GLY A 88 23.69 17.95 9.61
CA GLY A 88 23.79 16.50 9.39
C GLY A 88 25.21 16.07 8.99
N SER A 89 25.38 15.61 7.75
CA SER A 89 26.70 15.26 7.23
C SER A 89 27.57 16.46 6.87
N GLY A 90 26.97 17.62 6.64
CA GLY A 90 27.59 18.85 6.14
C GLY A 90 27.55 18.98 4.62
N TYR A 91 26.95 18.05 3.88
CA TYR A 91 26.96 18.08 2.42
C TYR A 91 26.26 19.30 1.82
N ALA A 92 25.04 19.63 2.28
CA ALA A 92 24.31 20.78 1.75
C ALA A 92 24.99 22.11 2.11
N ALA A 93 25.50 22.28 3.33
CA ALA A 93 26.44 23.35 3.69
C ALA A 93 27.61 23.48 2.70
N ALA A 94 28.27 22.37 2.37
CA ALA A 94 29.40 22.37 1.44
C ALA A 94 28.99 22.79 0.02
N VAL A 95 27.82 22.37 -0.46
CA VAL A 95 27.27 22.80 -1.76
C VAL A 95 26.98 24.30 -1.74
N MET A 96 26.25 24.79 -0.74
CA MET A 96 25.93 26.22 -0.61
C MET A 96 27.18 27.09 -0.49
N SER A 97 28.24 26.60 0.16
CA SER A 97 29.51 27.32 0.30
C SER A 97 30.26 27.57 -1.00
N ARG A 98 29.91 26.85 -2.08
CA ARG A 98 30.44 27.10 -3.43
C ARG A 98 29.74 28.26 -4.13
N ILE A 99 28.59 28.69 -3.61
CA ILE A 99 27.76 29.74 -4.18
C ILE A 99 27.83 30.97 -3.29
N ALA A 100 27.47 30.86 -2.02
CA ALA A 100 27.34 31.96 -1.04
C ALA A 100 28.68 32.54 -0.55
N ASP A 101 28.65 33.77 -0.03
CA ASP A 101 29.81 34.37 0.65
C ASP A 101 30.11 33.61 1.95
N ARG A 102 29.07 33.39 2.78
CA ARG A 102 29.17 32.64 4.05
C ARG A 102 27.98 31.74 4.29
N VAL A 103 28.26 30.55 4.83
CA VAL A 103 27.26 29.60 5.30
C VAL A 103 27.42 29.43 6.81
N HIS A 104 26.36 29.71 7.56
CA HIS A 104 26.24 29.40 8.97
C HIS A 104 25.40 28.14 9.11
N ALA A 105 25.89 27.12 9.80
CA ALA A 105 25.19 25.85 9.95
C ALA A 105 24.95 25.55 11.42
N VAL A 106 23.76 25.02 11.74
CA VAL A 106 23.39 24.58 13.09
C VAL A 106 23.05 23.09 13.08
N GLU A 107 23.64 22.34 14.00
CA GLU A 107 23.36 20.91 14.17
C GLU A 107 23.10 20.61 15.65
N ARG A 108 22.05 19.86 15.97
CA ARG A 108 21.68 19.55 17.35
C ARG A 108 22.55 18.44 17.95
N HIS A 109 22.95 17.47 17.12
CA HIS A 109 23.75 16.32 17.55
C HIS A 109 25.24 16.68 17.55
N ALA A 110 25.83 16.83 18.72
CA ALA A 110 27.24 17.18 18.88
C ALA A 110 28.19 16.26 18.08
N SER A 111 27.92 14.95 18.03
CA SER A 111 28.71 13.98 17.27
C SER A 111 28.69 14.22 15.76
N LEU A 112 27.53 14.60 15.20
CA LEU A 112 27.39 14.96 13.80
C LEU A 112 28.06 16.30 13.51
N ALA A 113 27.89 17.28 14.39
CA ALA A 113 28.51 18.59 14.25
C ALA A 113 30.05 18.48 14.20
N GLU A 114 30.65 17.74 15.14
CA GLU A 114 32.08 17.49 15.15
C GLU A 114 32.57 16.74 13.90
N ALA A 115 31.80 15.76 13.42
CA ALA A 115 32.14 15.01 12.21
C ALA A 115 32.07 15.89 10.95
N ALA A 116 31.06 16.75 10.85
CA ALA A 116 30.92 17.71 9.76
C ALA A 116 32.07 18.74 9.78
N GLN A 117 32.42 19.29 10.95
CA GLN A 117 33.55 20.22 11.07
C GLN A 117 34.87 19.60 10.61
N ARG A 118 35.17 18.37 11.06
CA ARG A 118 36.38 17.66 10.60
C ARG A 118 36.39 17.45 9.08
N ARG A 119 35.23 17.18 8.47
CA ARG A 119 35.11 17.07 7.01
C ARG A 119 35.33 18.41 6.33
N PHE A 120 34.79 19.51 6.86
CA PHE A 120 35.01 20.86 6.34
C PHE A 120 36.49 21.23 6.33
N ASP A 121 37.19 20.99 7.44
CA ASP A 121 38.63 21.25 7.56
C ASP A 121 39.44 20.40 6.58
N ALA A 122 39.13 19.10 6.51
CA ALA A 122 39.85 18.15 5.64
C ALA A 122 39.63 18.43 4.14
N LEU A 123 38.47 18.97 3.76
CA LEU A 123 38.12 19.30 2.37
C LEU A 123 38.38 20.78 2.03
N GLY A 124 38.82 21.59 3.00
CA GLY A 124 39.21 22.99 2.80
C GLY A 124 38.07 23.99 2.67
N TYR A 125 36.89 23.70 3.23
CA TYR A 125 35.77 24.63 3.29
C TYR A 125 36.00 25.66 4.40
N ARG A 126 36.32 26.90 4.02
CA ARG A 126 36.74 27.98 4.95
C ARG A 126 35.67 29.04 5.24
N ASN A 127 34.56 29.02 4.50
CA ASN A 127 33.45 29.96 4.62
C ASN A 127 32.20 29.29 5.23
N ILE A 128 32.37 28.19 5.96
CA ILE A 128 31.31 27.50 6.69
C ILE A 128 31.61 27.65 8.19
N GLU A 129 30.66 28.21 8.95
CA GLU A 129 30.72 28.30 10.40
C GLU A 129 29.65 27.39 11.01
N LEU A 130 30.06 26.35 11.72
CA LEU A 130 29.17 25.34 12.29
C LEU A 130 29.06 25.51 13.81
N ARG A 131 27.84 25.45 14.34
CA ARG A 131 27.56 25.48 15.77
C ARG A 131 26.67 24.31 16.18
N THR A 132 27.00 23.70 17.31
CA THR A 132 26.11 22.74 17.96
C THR A 132 25.01 23.49 18.73
N GLY A 133 23.74 23.22 18.44
CA GLY A 133 22.63 23.87 19.14
C GLY A 133 21.24 23.61 18.54
N ASP A 134 20.24 24.26 19.12
CA ASP A 134 18.86 24.22 18.63
C ASP A 134 18.70 25.17 17.44
N GLY A 135 18.62 24.58 16.23
CA GLY A 135 18.46 25.33 15.00
C GLY A 135 17.06 25.92 14.79
N SER A 136 16.03 25.51 15.53
CA SER A 136 14.70 26.14 15.46
C SER A 136 14.72 27.60 15.95
N ARG A 137 15.75 27.97 16.72
CA ARG A 137 16.01 29.34 17.20
C ARG A 137 16.83 30.18 16.22
N GLY A 138 17.30 29.58 15.13
CA GLY A 138 18.22 30.20 14.18
C GLY A 138 19.57 30.58 14.81
N TRP A 139 20.13 31.70 14.35
CA TRP A 139 21.39 32.26 14.83
C TRP A 139 21.30 33.78 14.94
N PRO A 140 20.61 34.30 15.99
CA PRO A 140 20.32 35.72 16.13
C PRO A 140 21.55 36.63 16.12
N GLU A 141 22.69 36.15 16.63
CA GLU A 141 23.94 36.92 16.69
C GLU A 141 24.51 37.29 15.32
N VAL A 142 24.10 36.59 14.27
CA VAL A 142 24.62 36.73 12.91
C VAL A 142 23.52 37.08 11.89
N ALA A 143 22.25 37.10 12.32
CA ALA A 143 21.14 37.60 11.52
C ALA A 143 21.35 39.08 11.11
N PRO A 144 20.74 39.55 10.01
CA PRO A 144 19.81 38.83 9.14
C PRO A 144 20.51 37.93 8.10
N PHE A 145 19.75 36.99 7.52
CA PHE A 145 20.17 36.05 6.48
C PHE A 145 19.43 36.31 5.16
N ASP A 146 20.13 36.19 4.04
CA ASP A 146 19.55 36.31 2.69
C ASP A 146 18.80 35.02 2.31
N ALA A 147 19.27 33.87 2.80
CA ALA A 147 18.58 32.60 2.68
C ALA A 147 18.70 31.74 3.95
N ILE A 148 17.63 31.02 4.27
CA ILE A 148 17.63 30.02 5.35
C ILE A 148 17.08 28.71 4.77
N LEU A 149 17.81 27.61 4.95
CA LEU A 149 17.40 26.28 4.52
C LEU A 149 17.32 25.36 5.73
N VAL A 150 16.17 24.69 5.87
CA VAL A 150 15.93 23.76 6.99
C VAL A 150 15.89 22.34 6.45
N ALA A 151 16.88 21.53 6.80
CA ALA A 151 17.00 20.13 6.42
C ALA A 151 16.30 19.19 7.42
N ALA A 152 15.22 19.66 8.03
CA ALA A 152 14.39 18.91 8.97
C ALA A 152 12.94 19.44 8.94
N GLY A 153 11.96 18.57 9.10
CA GLY A 153 10.54 18.91 9.02
C GLY A 153 10.02 19.58 10.28
N ALA A 154 9.51 20.80 10.15
CA ALA A 154 8.93 21.56 11.25
C ALA A 154 7.39 21.41 11.31
N PRO A 155 6.76 21.49 12.50
CA PRO A 155 5.30 21.50 12.60
C PRO A 155 4.70 22.76 11.93
N GLU A 156 5.38 23.88 12.08
CA GLU A 156 5.08 25.19 11.47
C GLU A 156 6.42 25.86 11.16
N PRO A 157 6.49 26.83 10.21
CA PRO A 157 7.73 27.56 9.97
C PRO A 157 8.17 28.29 11.25
N PRO A 158 9.37 28.01 11.81
CA PRO A 158 9.78 28.62 13.07
C PRO A 158 9.82 30.15 12.95
N ARG A 159 9.15 30.82 13.90
CA ARG A 159 9.05 32.28 13.93
C ARG A 159 10.44 32.93 13.97
N ALA A 160 11.35 32.38 14.76
CA ALA A 160 12.72 32.88 14.86
C ALA A 160 13.44 32.89 13.51
N LEU A 161 13.20 31.89 12.65
CA LEU A 161 13.81 31.84 11.32
C LEU A 161 13.21 32.89 10.38
N ARG A 162 11.89 33.09 10.43
CA ARG A 162 11.21 34.15 9.65
C ARG A 162 11.67 35.55 10.02
N GLU A 163 11.86 35.82 11.31
CA GLU A 163 12.30 37.13 11.82
C GLU A 163 13.77 37.42 11.47
N GLN A 164 14.59 36.38 11.32
CA GLN A 164 16.00 36.48 10.97
C GLN A 164 16.26 36.58 9.46
N LEU A 165 15.23 36.56 8.60
CA LEU A 165 15.40 36.84 7.17
C LEU A 165 15.65 38.33 6.91
N ALA A 166 16.56 38.65 5.99
CA ALA A 166 16.64 39.97 5.40
C ALA A 166 15.38 40.29 4.59
N LEU A 167 15.09 41.57 4.33
CA LEU A 167 14.06 41.94 3.36
C LEU A 167 14.42 41.40 1.97
N GLY A 168 13.49 40.69 1.34
CA GLY A 168 13.70 39.94 0.11
C GLY A 168 14.33 38.55 0.30
N GLY A 169 14.76 38.21 1.52
CA GLY A 169 15.35 36.92 1.86
C GLY A 169 14.33 35.79 1.87
N ARG A 170 14.80 34.55 1.69
CA ARG A 170 13.94 33.36 1.52
C ARG A 170 14.25 32.27 2.53
N LEU A 171 13.21 31.76 3.18
CA LEU A 171 13.26 30.56 4.01
C LEU A 171 12.68 29.39 3.21
N VAL A 172 13.46 28.32 3.05
CA VAL A 172 13.02 27.05 2.46
C VAL A 172 12.96 26.01 3.57
N VAL A 173 11.74 25.56 3.89
CA VAL A 173 11.48 24.70 5.05
C VAL A 173 10.42 23.63 4.72
N PRO A 174 10.68 22.35 5.04
CA PRO A 174 9.64 21.32 5.07
C PRO A 174 8.71 21.55 6.25
N VAL A 175 7.40 21.69 5.98
CA VAL A 175 6.38 21.94 7.00
C VAL A 175 5.27 20.91 6.88
N GLY A 176 4.87 20.31 7.99
CA GLY A 176 3.77 19.36 8.04
C GLY A 176 3.18 19.26 9.43
N ASP A 177 1.88 18.99 9.51
CA ASP A 177 1.21 18.73 10.79
C ASP A 177 1.63 17.38 11.42
N ASP A 178 2.40 16.58 10.69
CA ASP A 178 3.03 15.33 11.11
C ASP A 178 4.42 15.15 10.47
N VAL A 179 5.18 14.15 10.93
CA VAL A 179 6.57 13.89 10.50
C VAL A 179 6.67 13.17 9.15
N ALA A 180 5.58 12.67 8.58
CA ALA A 180 5.56 11.85 7.36
C ALA A 180 5.10 12.64 6.12
N GLY A 181 4.08 13.50 6.28
CA GLY A 181 3.50 14.35 5.23
C GLY A 181 3.94 15.80 5.36
N GLN A 182 5.12 16.12 4.80
CA GLN A 182 5.63 17.50 4.79
C GLN A 182 5.51 18.09 3.40
N ARG A 183 5.24 19.40 3.34
CA ARG A 183 5.28 20.18 2.11
C ARG A 183 6.46 21.13 2.19
N LEU A 184 7.27 21.15 1.13
CA LEU A 184 8.39 22.07 1.05
C LEU A 184 7.84 23.46 0.75
N ARG A 185 8.03 24.40 1.66
CA ARG A 185 7.58 25.78 1.48
C ARG A 185 8.75 26.70 1.24
N ARG A 186 8.58 27.65 0.33
CA ARG A 186 9.41 28.85 0.21
C ARG A 186 8.65 30.03 0.81
N ILE A 187 9.27 30.71 1.76
CA ILE A 187 8.72 31.88 2.44
C ILE A 187 9.64 33.06 2.15
N THR A 188 9.14 34.08 1.46
CA THR A 188 9.90 35.29 1.13
C THR A 188 9.46 36.43 2.02
N ARG A 189 10.40 37.09 2.71
CA ARG A 189 10.09 38.27 3.53
C ARG A 189 9.91 39.49 2.62
N VAL A 190 8.69 40.03 2.53
CA VAL A 190 8.38 41.19 1.65
C VAL A 190 8.33 42.51 2.40
N ALA A 191 8.01 42.49 3.71
CA ALA A 191 8.12 43.63 4.63
C ALA A 191 8.45 43.15 6.06
N ASP A 192 8.42 44.06 7.05
CA ASP A 192 8.84 43.73 8.42
C ASP A 192 8.06 42.55 9.03
N ASP A 193 6.75 42.48 8.82
CA ASP A 193 5.88 41.39 9.30
C ASP A 193 5.05 40.74 8.16
N ASP A 194 5.47 40.94 6.91
CA ASP A 194 4.75 40.46 5.72
C ASP A 194 5.59 39.47 4.92
N TYR A 195 4.96 38.36 4.51
CA TYR A 195 5.62 37.20 3.93
C TYR A 195 4.78 36.57 2.83
N ASP A 196 5.40 36.33 1.68
CA ASP A 196 4.82 35.53 0.60
C ASP A 196 5.22 34.06 0.77
N GLU A 197 4.25 33.16 0.65
CA GLU A 197 4.48 31.71 0.77
C GLU A 197 4.16 30.99 -0.54
N GLU A 198 5.07 30.09 -0.94
CA GLU A 198 4.92 29.22 -2.10
C GLU A 198 5.14 27.76 -1.70
N ASP A 199 4.32 26.88 -2.27
CA ASP A 199 4.37 25.45 -2.05
C ASP A 199 5.11 24.77 -3.21
N LEU A 200 6.20 24.06 -2.88
CA LEU A 200 7.09 23.44 -3.84
C LEU A 200 6.88 21.93 -3.98
N GLY A 201 5.87 21.37 -3.29
CA GLY A 201 5.49 19.96 -3.38
C GLY A 201 5.80 19.14 -2.12
N GLY A 202 5.47 17.85 -2.20
CA GLY A 202 5.64 16.91 -1.09
C GLY A 202 7.09 16.49 -0.88
N VAL A 203 7.52 16.42 0.38
CA VAL A 203 8.84 15.99 0.80
C VAL A 203 8.75 15.20 2.11
N ARG A 204 9.82 14.50 2.48
CA ARG A 204 9.92 13.80 3.76
C ARG A 204 11.31 13.99 4.36
N PHE A 205 11.35 14.67 5.50
CA PHE A 205 12.56 14.90 6.29
C PHE A 205 12.40 14.35 7.71
N VAL A 206 13.54 14.11 8.37
CA VAL A 206 13.60 13.89 9.82
C VAL A 206 12.99 15.09 10.56
N PRO A 207 12.39 14.91 11.76
CA PRO A 207 11.74 16.01 12.47
C PRO A 207 12.75 17.08 12.94
N LEU A 208 12.38 18.35 12.79
CA LEU A 208 13.07 19.47 13.43
C LEU A 208 12.75 19.46 14.93
N ILE A 209 13.61 18.87 15.75
CA ILE A 209 13.43 18.83 17.21
C ILE A 209 14.06 20.08 17.84
N GLY A 210 13.27 20.87 18.55
CA GLY A 210 13.70 22.14 19.14
C GLY A 210 12.56 22.95 19.76
N GLU A 211 12.89 24.09 20.38
CA GLU A 211 11.96 24.99 21.08
C GLU A 211 10.79 25.47 20.22
N GLN A 212 11.06 25.75 18.94
CA GLN A 212 10.06 26.14 17.93
C GLN A 212 9.85 25.03 16.88
N GLY A 213 10.17 23.78 17.24
CA GLY A 213 9.98 22.60 16.42
C GLY A 213 9.12 21.54 17.13
N TRP A 214 9.43 20.27 16.87
CA TRP A 214 8.89 19.14 17.61
C TRP A 214 9.61 18.97 18.96
N ALA A 215 8.89 18.46 19.95
CA ALA A 215 9.46 17.91 21.17
C ALA A 215 10.08 16.53 20.91
N GLU A 216 10.93 16.06 21.82
CA GLU A 216 11.64 14.77 21.71
C GLU A 216 10.69 13.56 21.59
N ASP A 217 9.46 13.66 22.10
CA ASP A 217 8.43 12.62 22.00
C ASP A 217 7.62 12.66 20.69
N GLY A 218 7.88 13.67 19.84
CA GLY A 218 7.16 13.95 18.60
C GLY A 218 5.90 14.79 18.78
N SER A 219 5.59 15.28 19.99
CA SER A 219 4.54 16.29 20.20
C SER A 219 5.03 17.69 19.78
N ARG A 220 4.13 18.66 19.58
CA ARG A 220 4.55 20.04 19.30
C ARG A 220 5.19 20.64 20.56
N ALA A 221 6.37 21.26 20.43
CA ALA A 221 7.04 21.89 21.56
C ALA A 221 6.16 23.03 22.13
N ALA A 222 6.04 23.09 23.45
CA ALA A 222 5.24 24.09 24.14
C ALA A 222 5.95 25.45 24.13
N SER A 223 5.89 26.20 23.03
CA SER A 223 6.21 27.62 23.05
C SER A 223 5.39 28.43 22.03
N ASN A 224 4.80 29.52 22.54
CA ASN A 224 4.12 30.61 21.84
C ASN A 224 2.78 30.33 21.15
N HIS A 225 1.85 29.75 21.91
CA HIS A 225 0.43 30.06 21.71
C HIS A 225 0.17 31.55 21.99
N SER A 226 0.12 32.38 20.96
CA SER A 226 -0.87 33.46 20.94
C SER A 226 -2.23 32.79 20.87
N ALA A 227 -2.89 32.66 22.03
CA ALA A 227 -4.24 32.15 22.14
C ALA A 227 -5.19 33.04 21.34
N GLY A 228 -5.48 32.61 20.12
CA GLY A 228 -6.40 33.28 19.22
C GLY A 228 -6.60 32.45 17.97
N HIS A 229 -7.53 31.49 18.03
CA HIS A 229 -8.59 31.18 17.05
C HIS A 229 -9.01 29.69 17.08
N ALA A 230 -10.19 29.47 17.66
CA ALA A 230 -11.14 28.35 17.50
C ALA A 230 -10.90 26.97 18.17
N ARG A 231 -11.78 26.64 19.13
CA ARG A 231 -12.11 25.27 19.58
C ARG A 231 -12.63 24.45 18.38
N GLY A 232 -11.80 23.59 17.79
CA GLY A 232 -12.24 22.55 16.86
C GLY A 232 -12.44 21.20 17.58
N ARG A 233 -13.37 20.37 17.09
CA ARG A 233 -13.50 18.95 17.53
C ARG A 233 -12.30 18.15 17.00
N SER A 234 -11.79 17.21 17.79
CA SER A 234 -10.70 16.31 17.33
C SER A 234 -11.22 15.27 16.34
N LEU A 235 -10.32 14.66 15.56
CA LEU A 235 -10.69 13.58 14.65
C LEU A 235 -11.35 12.38 15.35
N PRO A 236 -10.84 11.85 16.48
CA PRO A 236 -11.52 10.80 17.22
C PRO A 236 -12.93 11.18 17.68
N GLN A 237 -13.14 12.45 18.09
CA GLN A 237 -14.48 12.94 18.45
C GLN A 237 -15.41 12.95 17.23
N LEU A 238 -14.92 13.39 16.07
CA LEU A 238 -15.68 13.37 14.82
C LEU A 238 -15.99 11.94 14.36
N ILE A 239 -15.08 10.98 14.59
CA ILE A 239 -15.32 9.55 14.33
C ILE A 239 -16.41 9.04 15.27
N ALA A 240 -16.31 9.29 16.58
CA ALA A 240 -17.30 8.85 17.56
C ALA A 240 -18.72 9.37 17.25
N GLU A 241 -18.82 10.64 16.79
CA GLU A 241 -20.09 11.25 16.38
C GLU A 241 -20.66 10.64 15.08
N ALA A 242 -19.79 10.18 14.17
CA ALA A 242 -20.20 9.61 12.88
C ALA A 242 -20.38 8.08 12.91
N ALA A 243 -19.78 7.41 13.89
CA ALA A 243 -19.79 5.97 14.04
C ALA A 243 -21.22 5.47 14.28
N GLU A 244 -21.68 4.59 13.40
CA GLU A 244 -22.91 3.83 13.59
C GLU A 244 -22.56 2.51 14.30
N PRO A 245 -22.90 2.34 15.59
CA PRO A 245 -22.52 1.14 16.33
C PRO A 245 -23.14 -0.10 15.71
N LEU A 246 -22.34 -1.15 15.54
CA LEU A 246 -22.83 -2.41 14.99
C LEU A 246 -23.02 -3.45 16.10
N PRO A 247 -24.08 -4.27 16.05
CA PRO A 247 -24.21 -5.45 16.90
C PRO A 247 -23.19 -6.52 16.49
N ALA A 248 -23.14 -7.66 17.19
CA ALA A 248 -22.20 -8.71 16.85
C ALA A 248 -22.48 -9.26 15.43
N PRO A 249 -21.48 -9.72 14.65
CA PRO A 249 -21.70 -10.18 13.28
C PRO A 249 -22.76 -11.30 13.12
N ASP A 250 -22.98 -12.10 14.15
CA ASP A 250 -23.99 -13.16 14.23
C ASP A 250 -25.39 -12.65 14.64
N ALA A 251 -25.52 -11.38 15.04
CA ALA A 251 -26.80 -10.78 15.35
C ALA A 251 -27.64 -10.59 14.07
N PRO A 252 -28.96 -10.87 14.10
CA PRO A 252 -29.82 -10.79 12.92
C PRO A 252 -29.88 -9.40 12.25
N ASP A 253 -29.62 -8.35 13.01
CA ASP A 253 -29.70 -6.94 12.59
C ASP A 253 -28.34 -6.34 12.18
N PHE A 254 -27.22 -7.06 12.35
CA PHE A 254 -25.88 -6.60 11.94
C PHE A 254 -25.83 -6.14 10.48
N ALA A 255 -26.30 -7.00 9.59
CA ALA A 255 -26.19 -6.76 8.16
C ALA A 255 -27.19 -5.73 7.64
N ALA A 256 -28.18 -5.32 8.44
CA ALA A 256 -29.19 -4.35 8.02
C ALA A 256 -28.59 -2.96 7.72
N ALA A 257 -27.52 -2.58 8.43
CA ALA A 257 -26.79 -1.34 8.17
C ALA A 257 -26.26 -1.23 6.73
N PHE A 258 -26.00 -2.38 6.08
CA PHE A 258 -25.41 -2.49 4.75
C PHE A 258 -26.44 -2.49 3.62
N ASP A 259 -27.74 -2.50 3.92
CA ASP A 259 -28.82 -2.38 2.92
C ASP A 259 -28.65 -1.09 2.07
N ARG A 260 -28.00 -0.06 2.62
CA ARG A 260 -27.71 1.20 1.91
C ARG A 260 -26.75 1.08 0.72
N PHE A 261 -26.00 -0.02 0.63
CA PHE A 261 -25.09 -0.31 -0.48
C PHE A 261 -25.71 -1.27 -1.50
N ALA A 262 -26.92 -1.76 -1.24
CA ALA A 262 -27.59 -2.73 -2.10
C ALA A 262 -27.95 -2.20 -3.50
N ALA A 263 -28.02 -0.88 -3.67
CA ALA A 263 -28.23 -0.25 -4.97
C ALA A 263 -27.02 -0.43 -5.90
N CYS A 264 -25.82 -0.60 -5.35
CA CYS A 264 -24.60 -0.82 -6.11
C CYS A 264 -24.67 -2.16 -6.87
N ARG A 265 -24.05 -2.18 -8.05
CA ARG A 265 -23.89 -3.39 -8.87
C ARG A 265 -22.84 -4.31 -8.27
N VAL A 266 -21.77 -3.74 -7.74
CA VAL A 266 -20.70 -4.50 -7.09
C VAL A 266 -20.46 -3.94 -5.70
N VAL A 267 -20.43 -4.82 -4.69
CA VAL A 267 -20.05 -4.47 -3.32
C VAL A 267 -18.77 -5.21 -2.99
N LEU A 268 -17.67 -4.49 -2.88
CA LEU A 268 -16.37 -5.02 -2.52
C LEU A 268 -16.17 -4.91 -1.01
N LEU A 269 -15.96 -6.04 -0.36
CA LEU A 269 -15.76 -6.17 1.08
C LEU A 269 -14.30 -6.55 1.36
N GLY A 270 -13.58 -5.62 1.96
CA GLY A 270 -12.19 -5.74 2.33
C GLY A 270 -11.94 -6.55 3.59
N GLU A 271 -10.66 -6.71 3.90
CA GLU A 271 -10.15 -7.04 5.21
C GLU A 271 -8.73 -6.50 5.37
N CYS A 272 -8.42 -5.90 6.52
CA CYS A 272 -7.03 -5.51 6.82
C CYS A 272 -6.17 -6.72 7.23
N SER A 273 -6.78 -7.91 7.37
CA SER A 273 -6.01 -9.14 7.52
C SER A 273 -6.73 -10.41 7.07
N HIS A 274 -6.01 -11.31 6.41
CA HIS A 274 -6.57 -12.59 5.92
C HIS A 274 -6.91 -13.62 7.01
N GLY A 275 -6.42 -13.42 8.24
CA GLY A 275 -6.46 -14.42 9.31
C GLY A 275 -7.39 -14.10 10.47
N THR A 276 -8.36 -13.19 10.30
CA THR A 276 -9.19 -12.66 11.40
C THR A 276 -10.66 -13.04 11.29
N SER A 277 -11.18 -13.72 12.33
CA SER A 277 -12.54 -14.30 12.39
C SER A 277 -13.65 -13.27 12.20
N GLU A 278 -13.57 -12.11 12.87
CA GLU A 278 -14.60 -11.08 12.82
C GLU A 278 -14.84 -10.56 11.39
N PHE A 279 -13.77 -10.45 10.59
CA PHE A 279 -13.88 -10.00 9.19
C PHE A 279 -14.62 -11.02 8.34
N TYR A 280 -14.30 -12.32 8.45
CA TYR A 280 -15.06 -13.36 7.73
C TYR A 280 -16.52 -13.40 8.17
N ARG A 281 -16.80 -13.36 9.49
CA ARG A 281 -18.17 -13.41 10.01
C ARG A 281 -19.00 -12.20 9.56
N ALA A 282 -18.39 -11.02 9.54
CA ALA A 282 -19.05 -9.81 9.08
C ALA A 282 -19.31 -9.84 7.57
N ARG A 283 -18.30 -10.20 6.77
CA ARG A 283 -18.45 -10.37 5.32
C ARG A 283 -19.51 -11.42 4.98
N ASP A 284 -19.55 -12.52 5.72
CA ASP A 284 -20.56 -13.57 5.62
C ASP A 284 -21.96 -12.99 5.86
N ALA A 285 -22.20 -12.36 7.00
CA ALA A 285 -23.49 -11.76 7.34
C ALA A 285 -23.98 -10.74 6.30
N ILE A 286 -23.08 -9.85 5.83
CA ILE A 286 -23.38 -8.87 4.79
C ILE A 286 -23.75 -9.58 3.48
N THR A 287 -22.96 -10.58 3.08
CA THR A 287 -23.17 -11.33 1.83
C THR A 287 -24.50 -12.07 1.85
N ARG A 288 -24.83 -12.76 2.94
CA ARG A 288 -26.13 -13.43 3.12
C ARG A 288 -27.27 -12.45 2.95
N ARG A 289 -27.20 -11.30 3.62
CA ARG A 289 -28.22 -10.24 3.54
C ARG A 289 -28.41 -9.72 2.11
N LEU A 290 -27.32 -9.42 1.42
CA LEU A 290 -27.35 -8.91 0.04
C LEU A 290 -27.93 -9.95 -0.94
N ILE A 291 -27.61 -11.23 -0.77
CA ILE A 291 -28.19 -12.32 -1.58
C ILE A 291 -29.69 -12.49 -1.26
N GLU A 292 -30.06 -12.61 0.02
CA GLU A 292 -31.43 -12.91 0.44
C GLU A 292 -32.43 -11.79 0.14
N ARG A 293 -32.02 -10.53 0.29
CA ARG A 293 -32.93 -9.37 0.27
C ARG A 293 -32.77 -8.49 -0.96
N HIS A 294 -31.59 -8.47 -1.57
CA HIS A 294 -31.23 -7.47 -2.59
C HIS A 294 -30.82 -8.05 -3.94
N GLY A 295 -30.98 -9.36 -4.13
CA GLY A 295 -30.82 -10.02 -5.42
C GLY A 295 -29.39 -10.18 -5.89
N PHE A 296 -28.40 -10.11 -4.99
CA PHE A 296 -27.02 -10.43 -5.34
C PHE A 296 -26.90 -11.90 -5.75
N ARG A 297 -26.18 -12.15 -6.85
CA ARG A 297 -26.18 -13.43 -7.55
C ARG A 297 -25.03 -14.34 -7.17
N PHE A 298 -23.93 -13.78 -6.71
CA PHE A 298 -22.78 -14.56 -6.31
C PHE A 298 -21.85 -13.76 -5.40
N VAL A 299 -21.00 -14.51 -4.70
CA VAL A 299 -19.81 -14.01 -4.05
C VAL A 299 -18.58 -14.45 -4.86
N ALA A 300 -17.70 -13.51 -5.16
CA ALA A 300 -16.42 -13.74 -5.82
C ALA A 300 -15.29 -13.44 -4.82
N VAL A 301 -14.38 -14.38 -4.63
CA VAL A 301 -13.35 -14.31 -3.58
C VAL A 301 -11.94 -14.27 -4.19
N GLU A 302 -10.99 -13.67 -3.47
CA GLU A 302 -9.55 -13.69 -3.75
C GLU A 302 -8.96 -15.10 -3.53
N ALA A 303 -9.45 -16.05 -4.32
CA ALA A 303 -9.05 -17.44 -4.31
C ALA A 303 -8.88 -17.95 -5.74
N ASP A 304 -8.10 -19.01 -5.87
CA ASP A 304 -7.90 -19.71 -7.13
C ASP A 304 -9.22 -20.22 -7.71
N TRP A 305 -9.39 -19.99 -9.02
CA TRP A 305 -10.60 -20.42 -9.73
C TRP A 305 -10.93 -21.90 -9.56
N PRO A 306 -10.00 -22.87 -9.75
CA PRO A 306 -10.32 -24.29 -9.66
C PRO A 306 -10.87 -24.73 -8.29
N ASP A 307 -10.25 -24.25 -7.20
CA ASP A 307 -10.67 -24.58 -5.83
C ASP A 307 -12.06 -23.99 -5.53
N ALA A 308 -12.26 -22.72 -5.89
CA ALA A 308 -13.56 -22.07 -5.75
C ALA A 308 -14.64 -22.72 -6.64
N ALA A 309 -14.29 -23.23 -7.82
CA ALA A 309 -15.22 -23.94 -8.70
C ALA A 309 -15.69 -25.28 -8.11
N ALA A 310 -14.85 -25.96 -7.32
CA ALA A 310 -15.26 -27.15 -6.58
C ALA A 310 -16.24 -26.81 -5.43
N VAL A 311 -16.00 -25.69 -4.73
CA VAL A 311 -16.97 -25.12 -3.77
C VAL A 311 -18.27 -24.75 -4.47
N ASN A 312 -18.21 -24.09 -5.63
CA ASN A 312 -19.38 -23.69 -6.40
C ASN A 312 -20.27 -24.89 -6.77
N ARG A 313 -19.65 -25.98 -7.25
CA ARG A 313 -20.35 -27.24 -7.53
C ARG A 313 -21.04 -27.77 -6.28
N HIS A 314 -20.35 -27.73 -5.14
CA HIS A 314 -20.92 -28.15 -3.87
C HIS A 314 -22.13 -27.30 -3.46
N VAL A 315 -22.04 -25.97 -3.49
CA VAL A 315 -23.14 -25.09 -3.06
C VAL A 315 -24.32 -25.07 -4.02
N ARG A 316 -24.12 -25.42 -5.31
CA ARG A 316 -25.18 -25.49 -6.32
C ARG A 316 -25.74 -26.90 -6.55
N HIS A 317 -25.33 -27.88 -5.74
CA HIS A 317 -25.77 -29.28 -5.87
C HIS A 317 -25.39 -29.94 -7.21
N LEU A 318 -24.28 -29.51 -7.82
CA LEU A 318 -23.74 -30.12 -9.02
C LEU A 318 -22.82 -31.31 -8.67
N PRO A 319 -22.67 -32.29 -9.57
CA PRO A 319 -21.73 -33.39 -9.39
C PRO A 319 -20.28 -32.89 -9.22
N GLN A 320 -19.55 -33.51 -8.29
CA GLN A 320 -18.12 -33.28 -8.13
C GLN A 320 -17.33 -33.99 -9.23
N ARG A 321 -16.13 -33.47 -9.56
CA ARG A 321 -15.24 -34.12 -10.53
C ARG A 321 -14.68 -35.41 -9.96
N ALA A 322 -14.63 -36.47 -10.78
CA ALA A 322 -13.99 -37.72 -10.39
C ALA A 322 -12.49 -37.49 -10.15
N GLY A 323 -11.97 -37.99 -9.03
CA GLY A 323 -10.56 -37.85 -8.66
C GLY A 323 -10.14 -36.44 -8.22
N ALA A 324 -11.08 -35.56 -7.86
CA ALA A 324 -10.75 -34.23 -7.36
C ALA A 324 -9.88 -34.31 -6.10
N GLU A 325 -8.75 -33.59 -6.12
CA GLU A 325 -7.91 -33.41 -4.95
C GLU A 325 -8.62 -32.55 -3.88
N PRO A 326 -8.20 -32.63 -2.61
CA PRO A 326 -8.63 -31.68 -1.60
C PRO A 326 -8.37 -30.24 -2.06
N ILE A 327 -9.34 -29.34 -1.85
CA ILE A 327 -9.24 -27.92 -2.22
C ILE A 327 -8.43 -27.12 -1.20
N PHE A 328 -7.90 -25.96 -1.60
CA PHE A 328 -7.17 -25.01 -0.75
C PHE A 328 -5.99 -25.66 0.00
N GLN A 329 -5.24 -26.53 -0.67
CA GLN A 329 -4.02 -27.16 -0.11
C GLN A 329 -2.75 -26.35 -0.35
N ARG A 330 -2.81 -25.35 -1.24
CA ARG A 330 -1.69 -24.44 -1.50
C ARG A 330 -1.58 -23.43 -0.37
N PHE A 331 -0.36 -23.00 -0.09
CA PHE A 331 -0.14 -21.94 0.89
C PHE A 331 -0.83 -20.63 0.44
N PRO A 332 -1.51 -19.92 1.35
CA PRO A 332 -1.87 -20.33 2.72
C PRO A 332 -3.08 -21.27 2.73
N THR A 333 -2.93 -22.41 3.39
CA THR A 333 -3.98 -23.44 3.45
C THR A 333 -5.17 -23.04 4.31
N TRP A 334 -5.02 -22.11 5.27
CA TRP A 334 -6.07 -21.77 6.25
C TRP A 334 -6.98 -20.61 5.82
N MET A 335 -6.56 -19.81 4.84
CA MET A 335 -7.24 -18.58 4.44
C MET A 335 -8.68 -18.84 3.97
N TRP A 336 -8.88 -19.86 3.14
CA TRP A 336 -10.21 -20.27 2.68
C TRP A 336 -10.70 -21.58 3.33
N ARG A 337 -9.81 -22.28 4.05
CA ARG A 337 -10.11 -23.54 4.74
C ARG A 337 -10.21 -23.31 6.24
N ASN A 338 -11.23 -22.56 6.65
CA ASN A 338 -11.53 -22.27 8.05
C ASN A 338 -13.03 -22.43 8.35
N ALA A 339 -13.38 -22.44 9.63
CA ALA A 339 -14.74 -22.64 10.11
C ALA A 339 -15.70 -21.55 9.62
N GLU A 340 -15.24 -20.31 9.51
CA GLU A 340 -16.04 -19.17 9.08
C GLU A 340 -16.46 -19.28 7.60
N VAL A 341 -15.53 -19.64 6.71
CA VAL A 341 -15.83 -19.91 5.29
C VAL A 341 -16.71 -21.14 5.13
N ALA A 342 -16.46 -22.20 5.91
CA ALA A 342 -17.32 -23.39 5.90
C ALA A 342 -18.78 -23.05 6.27
N ALA A 343 -18.98 -22.16 7.25
CA ALA A 343 -20.33 -21.70 7.62
C ALA A 343 -21.05 -20.96 6.48
N LEU A 344 -20.34 -20.12 5.70
CA LEU A 344 -20.90 -19.49 4.50
C LEU A 344 -21.25 -20.52 3.43
N VAL A 345 -20.35 -21.48 3.17
CA VAL A 345 -20.55 -22.55 2.18
C VAL A 345 -21.76 -23.41 2.52
N ASP A 346 -21.91 -23.80 3.78
CA ASP A 346 -23.06 -24.57 4.27
C ASP A 346 -24.36 -23.78 4.10
N TRP A 347 -24.33 -22.48 4.42
CA TRP A 347 -25.48 -21.61 4.24
C TRP A 347 -25.84 -21.42 2.76
N LEU A 348 -24.87 -21.20 1.87
CA LEU A 348 -25.11 -21.08 0.42
C LEU A 348 -25.74 -22.36 -0.14
N ARG A 349 -25.23 -23.52 0.27
CA ARG A 349 -25.80 -24.82 -0.09
C ARG A 349 -27.24 -24.96 0.40
N ALA A 350 -27.51 -24.59 1.65
CA ALA A 350 -28.87 -24.62 2.19
C ALA A 350 -29.81 -23.66 1.45
N HIS A 351 -29.34 -22.44 1.15
CA HIS A 351 -30.05 -21.42 0.40
C HIS A 351 -30.41 -21.93 -1.01
N ASN A 352 -29.50 -22.63 -1.69
CA ASN A 352 -29.68 -23.08 -3.06
C ASN A 352 -30.56 -24.33 -3.23
N ARG A 353 -30.86 -25.07 -2.16
CA ARG A 353 -31.52 -26.40 -2.23
C ARG A 353 -32.86 -26.40 -2.96
N GLU A 354 -33.66 -25.36 -2.78
CA GLU A 354 -35.03 -25.28 -3.30
C GLU A 354 -35.18 -24.21 -4.39
N ARG A 355 -34.06 -23.72 -4.94
CA ARG A 355 -34.04 -22.66 -5.95
C ARG A 355 -33.73 -23.26 -7.32
N ASP A 356 -34.40 -22.72 -8.34
CA ASP A 356 -34.08 -23.03 -9.74
C ASP A 356 -32.60 -22.74 -10.03
N ALA A 357 -31.97 -23.53 -10.90
CA ALA A 357 -30.54 -23.38 -11.24
C ALA A 357 -30.16 -21.96 -11.67
N ALA A 358 -31.07 -21.26 -12.35
CA ALA A 358 -30.92 -19.88 -12.80
C ALA A 358 -31.07 -18.82 -11.69
N ARG A 359 -31.46 -19.19 -10.47
CA ARG A 359 -31.63 -18.33 -9.29
C ARG A 359 -30.73 -18.72 -8.13
N GLN A 360 -29.98 -19.82 -8.23
CA GLN A 360 -29.00 -20.20 -7.23
C GLN A 360 -27.87 -19.17 -7.15
N ALA A 361 -27.39 -18.94 -5.93
CA ALA A 361 -26.24 -18.11 -5.66
C ALA A 361 -24.94 -18.90 -5.90
N GLY A 362 -23.95 -18.27 -6.53
CA GLY A 362 -22.66 -18.88 -6.82
C GLY A 362 -21.53 -18.46 -5.87
N PHE A 363 -20.48 -19.27 -5.84
CA PHE A 363 -19.21 -18.99 -5.17
C PHE A 363 -18.09 -19.10 -6.22
N TYR A 364 -17.33 -18.03 -6.46
CA TYR A 364 -16.34 -17.99 -7.55
C TYR A 364 -15.00 -17.48 -7.07
N GLY A 365 -13.91 -17.98 -7.65
CA GLY A 365 -12.57 -17.45 -7.45
C GLY A 365 -12.27 -16.34 -8.44
N LEU A 366 -11.35 -15.45 -8.10
CA LEU A 366 -10.87 -14.38 -9.00
C LEU A 366 -9.39 -14.54 -9.37
N ASP A 367 -8.64 -15.33 -8.61
CA ASP A 367 -7.17 -15.31 -8.62
C ASP A 367 -6.54 -16.30 -9.61
N ILE A 368 -5.24 -16.16 -9.85
CA ILE A 368 -4.47 -16.77 -10.95
C ILE A 368 -3.56 -17.94 -10.56
N TYR A 369 -3.47 -18.36 -9.29
CA TYR A 369 -2.35 -19.18 -8.80
C TYR A 369 -2.41 -20.69 -9.08
N ASN A 370 -3.31 -21.16 -9.95
CA ASN A 370 -3.45 -22.60 -10.25
C ASN A 370 -3.59 -22.94 -11.75
N MET A 371 -2.47 -22.85 -12.48
CA MET A 371 -2.39 -23.17 -13.91
C MET A 371 -2.67 -24.65 -14.22
N SER A 372 -2.19 -25.57 -13.39
CA SER A 372 -2.24 -27.02 -13.65
C SER A 372 -3.66 -27.56 -13.58
N ASP A 373 -4.41 -27.22 -12.54
CA ASP A 373 -5.81 -27.63 -12.43
C ASP A 373 -6.70 -26.93 -13.46
N SER A 374 -6.32 -25.73 -13.89
CA SER A 374 -6.99 -25.02 -14.98
C SER A 374 -6.77 -25.70 -16.33
N ILE A 375 -5.57 -26.24 -16.61
CA ILE A 375 -5.32 -27.08 -17.81
C ILE A 375 -6.17 -28.35 -17.74
N ALA A 376 -6.17 -29.04 -16.61
CA ALA A 376 -6.96 -30.26 -16.42
C ALA A 376 -8.47 -30.01 -16.62
N ALA A 377 -8.98 -28.89 -16.11
CA ALA A 377 -10.36 -28.46 -16.28
C ALA A 377 -10.75 -28.28 -17.76
N VAL A 378 -9.90 -27.61 -18.54
CA VAL A 378 -10.13 -27.40 -19.99
C VAL A 378 -10.10 -28.73 -20.74
N LEU A 379 -9.12 -29.57 -20.48
CA LEU A 379 -8.98 -30.87 -21.14
C LEU A 379 -10.15 -31.80 -20.84
N ALA A 380 -10.58 -31.90 -19.58
CA ALA A 380 -11.72 -32.72 -19.19
C ALA A 380 -13.03 -32.27 -19.85
N TYR A 381 -13.23 -30.95 -20.02
CA TYR A 381 -14.40 -30.43 -20.72
C TYR A 381 -14.36 -30.76 -22.22
N LEU A 382 -13.21 -30.53 -22.86
CA LEU A 382 -13.05 -30.81 -24.29
C LEU A 382 -13.13 -32.31 -24.59
N ASP A 383 -12.61 -33.18 -23.74
CA ASP A 383 -12.71 -34.64 -23.95
C ASP A 383 -14.16 -35.13 -24.07
N GLU A 384 -15.09 -34.47 -23.38
CA GLU A 384 -16.51 -34.84 -23.41
C GLU A 384 -17.27 -34.21 -24.58
N ILE A 385 -16.96 -32.95 -24.91
CA ILE A 385 -17.75 -32.14 -25.85
C ILE A 385 -17.12 -32.06 -27.26
N ASP A 386 -15.78 -32.12 -27.36
CA ASP A 386 -15.02 -32.00 -28.60
C ASP A 386 -13.64 -32.71 -28.50
N PRO A 387 -13.60 -34.06 -28.62
CA PRO A 387 -12.37 -34.84 -28.45
C PRO A 387 -11.23 -34.46 -29.41
N GLU A 388 -11.57 -33.94 -30.60
CA GLU A 388 -10.60 -33.47 -31.58
C GLU A 388 -9.94 -32.17 -31.10
N ALA A 389 -10.73 -31.23 -30.58
CA ALA A 389 -10.19 -30.03 -29.91
C ALA A 389 -9.40 -30.39 -28.65
N ALA A 390 -9.78 -31.45 -27.92
CA ALA A 390 -9.02 -31.93 -26.77
C ALA A 390 -7.62 -32.43 -27.16
N ALA A 391 -7.49 -33.13 -28.30
CA ALA A 391 -6.19 -33.56 -28.82
C ALA A 391 -5.28 -32.37 -29.16
N VAL A 392 -5.84 -31.34 -29.81
CA VAL A 392 -5.13 -30.08 -30.12
C VAL A 392 -4.73 -29.32 -28.85
N ALA A 393 -5.60 -29.27 -27.85
CA ALA A 393 -5.32 -28.63 -26.56
C ALA A 393 -4.15 -29.30 -25.83
N ARG A 394 -4.09 -30.65 -25.83
CA ARG A 394 -2.97 -31.42 -25.26
C ARG A 394 -1.65 -31.11 -25.94
N GLU A 395 -1.64 -31.02 -27.28
CA GLU A 395 -0.44 -30.64 -28.03
C GLU A 395 0.04 -29.24 -27.65
N ARG A 396 -0.88 -28.27 -27.57
CA ARG A 396 -0.57 -26.86 -27.25
C ARG A 396 -0.12 -26.64 -25.81
N TYR A 397 -0.71 -27.36 -24.85
CA TYR A 397 -0.26 -27.33 -23.45
C TYR A 397 0.98 -28.18 -23.20
N GLY A 398 1.37 -29.04 -24.15
CA GLY A 398 2.49 -29.98 -24.02
C GLY A 398 3.81 -29.35 -23.57
N CYS A 399 4.06 -28.10 -23.95
CA CYS A 399 5.28 -27.40 -23.54
C CYS A 399 5.24 -26.80 -22.12
N LEU A 400 4.09 -26.75 -21.46
CA LEU A 400 3.93 -26.35 -20.04
C LEU A 400 4.09 -27.54 -19.08
N THR A 401 3.81 -28.77 -19.56
CA THR A 401 3.78 -30.02 -18.79
C THR A 401 4.98 -30.29 -17.86
N PRO A 402 6.24 -30.03 -18.25
CA PRO A 402 7.39 -30.35 -17.40
C PRO A 402 7.52 -29.49 -16.13
N TRP A 403 6.78 -28.38 -16.01
CA TRP A 403 6.98 -27.35 -14.99
C TRP A 403 5.70 -26.99 -14.22
N GLN A 404 4.61 -27.72 -14.48
CA GLN A 404 3.27 -27.53 -13.92
C GLN A 404 3.23 -27.58 -12.38
N SER A 405 4.17 -28.27 -11.74
CA SER A 405 4.19 -28.46 -10.29
C SER A 405 5.00 -27.43 -9.50
N ASP A 406 5.81 -26.57 -10.15
CA ASP A 406 6.66 -25.59 -9.46
C ASP A 406 6.81 -24.25 -10.24
N PRO A 407 6.06 -23.20 -9.85
CA PRO A 407 6.13 -21.87 -10.46
C PRO A 407 7.51 -21.21 -10.45
N ALA A 408 8.33 -21.46 -9.43
CA ALA A 408 9.67 -20.87 -9.32
C ALA A 408 10.64 -21.47 -10.35
N THR A 409 10.44 -22.73 -10.70
CA THR A 409 11.23 -23.42 -11.72
C THR A 409 10.77 -23.06 -13.14
N TYR A 410 9.47 -22.83 -13.34
CA TYR A 410 8.93 -22.30 -14.60
C TYR A 410 9.52 -20.92 -14.94
N GLY A 411 9.50 -19.96 -14.00
CA GLY A 411 10.03 -18.60 -14.23
C GLY A 411 11.50 -18.57 -14.66
N ARG A 412 12.33 -19.47 -14.11
CA ARG A 412 13.76 -19.63 -14.51
C ARG A 412 13.94 -20.28 -15.89
N ALA A 413 13.03 -21.15 -16.32
CA ALA A 413 13.13 -21.88 -17.59
C ALA A 413 12.75 -21.03 -18.82
N VAL A 414 11.84 -20.06 -18.65
CA VAL A 414 11.30 -19.19 -19.72
C VAL A 414 12.33 -18.19 -20.29
N LEU A 415 13.46 -17.97 -19.62
CA LEU A 415 14.57 -17.13 -20.09
C LEU A 415 15.36 -17.72 -21.29
N ARG A 416 15.01 -18.93 -21.77
CA ARG A 416 15.65 -19.57 -22.94
C ARG A 416 14.88 -19.21 -24.23
N GLU A 417 15.59 -18.81 -25.30
CA GLU A 417 15.04 -18.30 -26.58
C GLU A 417 13.95 -19.18 -27.24
N GLY A 418 13.88 -20.47 -26.93
CA GLY A 418 12.87 -21.40 -27.48
C GLY A 418 11.42 -21.20 -26.98
N TYR A 419 11.20 -20.47 -25.87
CA TYR A 419 9.89 -20.44 -25.18
C TYR A 419 8.85 -19.45 -25.72
N ARG A 420 9.24 -18.47 -26.57
CA ARG A 420 8.31 -17.48 -27.17
C ARG A 420 7.19 -18.13 -28.02
N LYS A 421 7.35 -19.40 -28.41
CA LYS A 421 6.36 -20.19 -29.16
C LYS A 421 5.21 -20.75 -28.29
N CYS A 422 5.41 -20.92 -26.99
CA CYS A 422 4.42 -21.51 -26.08
C CYS A 422 3.27 -20.56 -25.73
N GLU A 423 3.56 -19.30 -25.41
CA GLU A 423 2.55 -18.25 -25.16
C GLU A 423 1.55 -18.16 -26.32
N GLN A 424 2.06 -18.12 -27.56
CA GLN A 424 1.20 -18.04 -28.74
C GLN A 424 0.28 -19.25 -28.87
N ALA A 425 0.72 -20.44 -28.48
CA ALA A 425 -0.10 -21.65 -28.51
C ALA A 425 -1.19 -21.64 -27.43
N VAL A 426 -0.88 -21.16 -26.22
CA VAL A 426 -1.82 -21.03 -25.10
C VAL A 426 -2.90 -19.99 -25.39
N VAL A 427 -2.49 -18.81 -25.86
CA VAL A 427 -3.43 -17.74 -26.25
C VAL A 427 -4.32 -18.19 -27.40
N ARG A 428 -3.78 -18.90 -28.40
CA ARG A 428 -4.58 -19.51 -29.47
C ARG A 428 -5.56 -20.54 -28.94
N GLN A 429 -5.18 -21.39 -27.98
CA GLN A 429 -6.11 -22.34 -27.37
C GLN A 429 -7.28 -21.66 -26.67
N CYS A 430 -7.02 -20.59 -25.92
CA CYS A 430 -8.07 -19.80 -25.29
C CYS A 430 -9.00 -19.14 -26.34
N ARG A 431 -8.44 -18.55 -27.40
CA ARG A 431 -9.22 -17.96 -28.49
C ARG A 431 -10.09 -18.99 -29.20
N ASP A 432 -9.56 -20.14 -29.58
CA ASP A 432 -10.31 -21.18 -30.28
C ASP A 432 -11.49 -21.70 -29.44
N LEU A 433 -11.32 -21.82 -28.11
CA LEU A 433 -12.41 -22.19 -27.20
C LEU A 433 -13.51 -21.11 -27.16
N LEU A 434 -13.12 -19.83 -27.13
CA LEU A 434 -14.05 -18.70 -27.09
C LEU A 434 -14.75 -18.44 -28.43
N GLU A 435 -14.10 -18.70 -29.57
CA GLU A 435 -14.71 -18.58 -30.90
C GLU A 435 -15.84 -19.60 -31.10
N ARG A 436 -15.75 -20.76 -30.44
CA ARG A 436 -16.78 -21.81 -30.46
C ARG A 436 -17.90 -21.62 -29.43
N ARG A 437 -17.95 -20.48 -28.73
CA ARG A 437 -18.87 -20.20 -27.61
C ARG A 437 -20.34 -20.49 -27.89
N LEU A 438 -20.86 -20.11 -29.06
CA LEU A 438 -22.29 -20.26 -29.37
C LEU A 438 -22.68 -21.75 -29.42
N ARG A 439 -21.79 -22.58 -29.98
CA ARG A 439 -22.01 -24.02 -30.14
C ARG A 439 -21.89 -24.78 -28.82
N TYR A 440 -20.97 -24.36 -27.95
CA TYR A 440 -20.72 -25.03 -26.67
C TYR A 440 -21.65 -24.55 -25.55
N ALA A 441 -22.06 -23.28 -25.56
CA ALA A 441 -23.00 -22.73 -24.57
C ALA A 441 -24.43 -23.28 -24.75
N GLU A 442 -24.83 -23.64 -25.98
CA GLU A 442 -26.10 -24.33 -26.25
C GLU A 442 -26.17 -25.75 -25.67
N ALA A 443 -25.00 -26.40 -25.49
CA ALA A 443 -24.91 -27.76 -24.95
C ALA A 443 -24.86 -27.81 -23.41
N ASP A 444 -24.06 -26.92 -22.78
CA ASP A 444 -23.97 -26.81 -21.30
C ASP A 444 -23.28 -25.49 -20.87
N GLY A 445 -24.07 -24.42 -20.68
CA GLY A 445 -23.58 -23.06 -20.43
C GLY A 445 -22.72 -22.86 -19.17
N GLU A 446 -22.95 -23.62 -18.09
CA GLU A 446 -22.20 -23.49 -16.83
C GLU A 446 -20.86 -24.24 -16.88
N ARG A 447 -20.85 -25.47 -17.44
CA ARG A 447 -19.59 -26.18 -17.67
C ARG A 447 -18.73 -25.45 -18.69
N PHE A 448 -19.35 -24.81 -19.69
CA PHE A 448 -18.67 -23.92 -20.61
C PHE A 448 -18.06 -22.70 -19.89
N LEU A 449 -18.79 -22.04 -18.98
CA LEU A 449 -18.25 -20.92 -18.21
C LEU A 449 -16.98 -21.31 -17.44
N ASP A 450 -17.00 -22.45 -16.75
CA ASP A 450 -15.86 -22.98 -16.00
C ASP A 450 -14.65 -23.31 -16.90
N ALA A 451 -14.89 -23.96 -18.04
CA ALA A 451 -13.84 -24.29 -19.01
C ALA A 451 -13.27 -23.04 -19.70
N ALA A 452 -14.13 -22.11 -20.11
CA ALA A 452 -13.73 -20.85 -20.72
C ALA A 452 -12.90 -20.00 -19.76
N GLN A 453 -13.30 -19.93 -18.49
CA GLN A 453 -12.54 -19.18 -17.49
C GLN A 453 -11.21 -19.87 -17.15
N SER A 454 -11.20 -21.20 -17.03
CA SER A 454 -9.96 -21.97 -16.85
C SER A 454 -8.99 -21.72 -18.02
N ALA A 455 -9.46 -21.66 -19.27
CA ALA A 455 -8.60 -21.33 -20.42
C ALA A 455 -8.02 -19.91 -20.37
N ARG A 456 -8.81 -18.92 -19.91
CA ARG A 456 -8.34 -17.54 -19.69
C ARG A 456 -7.31 -17.46 -18.57
N LEU A 457 -7.51 -18.23 -17.49
CA LEU A 457 -6.56 -18.33 -16.38
C LEU A 457 -5.22 -18.88 -16.89
N VAL A 458 -5.21 -19.97 -17.65
CA VAL A 458 -3.95 -20.53 -18.20
C VAL A 458 -3.20 -19.50 -19.04
N ALA A 459 -3.90 -18.73 -19.89
CA ALA A 459 -3.27 -17.67 -20.68
C ALA A 459 -2.72 -16.51 -19.82
N SER A 460 -3.45 -16.12 -18.78
CA SER A 460 -3.03 -15.04 -17.87
C SER A 460 -1.88 -15.47 -16.97
N ALA A 461 -1.93 -16.70 -16.45
CA ALA A 461 -0.92 -17.28 -15.57
C ALA A 461 0.43 -17.48 -16.29
N GLU A 462 0.43 -17.86 -17.58
CA GLU A 462 1.64 -17.95 -18.41
C GLU A 462 2.37 -16.61 -18.43
N ARG A 463 1.64 -15.54 -18.77
CA ARG A 463 2.17 -14.17 -18.81
C ARG A 463 2.61 -13.69 -17.43
N TYR A 464 1.82 -13.96 -16.39
CA TYR A 464 2.12 -13.61 -15.00
C TYR A 464 3.43 -14.21 -14.53
N TYR A 465 3.62 -15.53 -14.66
CA TYR A 465 4.83 -16.19 -14.14
C TYR A 465 6.10 -15.76 -14.89
N ARG A 466 5.98 -15.32 -16.14
CA ARG A 466 7.08 -14.70 -16.88
C ARG A 466 7.46 -13.34 -16.31
N VAL A 467 6.48 -12.47 -16.07
CA VAL A 467 6.70 -11.11 -15.53
C VAL A 467 7.18 -11.15 -14.08
N MET A 468 6.71 -12.12 -13.28
CA MET A 468 7.10 -12.31 -11.87
C MET A 468 8.62 -12.38 -11.65
N TYR A 469 9.40 -12.85 -12.63
CA TYR A 469 10.86 -12.94 -12.51
C TYR A 469 11.59 -11.60 -12.75
N TYR A 470 10.94 -10.64 -13.43
CA TYR A 470 11.50 -9.31 -13.67
C TYR A 470 11.24 -8.34 -12.50
N GLY A 471 10.32 -8.71 -11.58
CA GLY A 471 9.98 -7.93 -10.38
C GLY A 471 9.22 -6.63 -10.69
N GLY A 472 8.56 -6.05 -9.68
CA GLY A 472 7.92 -4.74 -9.76
C GLY A 472 6.39 -4.74 -9.97
N ALA A 473 5.85 -3.55 -10.22
CA ALA A 473 4.41 -3.26 -10.31
C ALA A 473 3.66 -4.07 -11.39
N GLU A 474 4.36 -4.48 -12.46
CA GLU A 474 3.73 -5.18 -13.58
C GLU A 474 3.10 -6.53 -13.19
N SER A 475 3.72 -7.29 -12.28
CA SER A 475 3.16 -8.58 -11.83
C SER A 475 1.91 -8.39 -10.99
N TRP A 476 1.93 -7.39 -10.10
CA TRP A 476 0.78 -6.95 -9.30
C TRP A 476 -0.37 -6.50 -10.20
N ASN A 477 -0.09 -5.57 -11.12
CA ASN A 477 -1.07 -4.99 -12.03
C ASN A 477 -1.72 -6.06 -12.91
N LEU A 478 -0.96 -7.05 -13.37
CA LEU A 478 -1.50 -8.16 -14.17
C LEU A 478 -2.46 -9.02 -13.34
N ARG A 479 -2.11 -9.34 -12.09
CA ARG A 479 -2.98 -10.14 -11.20
C ARG A 479 -4.30 -9.43 -10.92
N ASP A 480 -4.27 -8.17 -10.53
CA ASP A 480 -5.49 -7.41 -10.22
C ASP A 480 -6.33 -7.11 -11.47
N THR A 481 -5.68 -6.88 -12.61
CA THR A 481 -6.38 -6.79 -13.91
C THR A 481 -7.11 -8.10 -14.22
N HIS A 482 -6.47 -9.26 -14.00
CA HIS A 482 -7.11 -10.55 -14.20
C HIS A 482 -8.31 -10.76 -13.27
N MET A 483 -8.18 -10.40 -11.98
CA MET A 483 -9.31 -10.50 -11.03
C MET A 483 -10.49 -9.64 -11.51
N PHE A 484 -10.22 -8.41 -11.96
CA PHE A 484 -11.24 -7.51 -12.49
C PHE A 484 -11.88 -8.02 -13.80
N GLU A 485 -11.10 -8.53 -14.74
CA GLU A 485 -11.61 -9.13 -15.98
C GLU A 485 -12.50 -10.35 -15.68
N THR A 486 -12.08 -11.19 -14.74
CA THR A 486 -12.84 -12.35 -14.27
C THR A 486 -14.18 -11.93 -13.65
N LEU A 487 -14.17 -10.90 -12.81
CA LEU A 487 -15.41 -10.32 -12.27
C LEU A 487 -16.35 -9.82 -13.38
N ASN A 488 -15.82 -9.13 -14.40
CA ASN A 488 -16.63 -8.68 -15.53
C ASN A 488 -17.23 -9.86 -16.33
N HIS A 489 -16.46 -10.92 -16.55
CA HIS A 489 -16.97 -12.13 -17.21
C HIS A 489 -18.09 -12.80 -16.39
N LEU A 490 -17.95 -12.86 -15.06
CA LEU A 490 -18.99 -13.36 -14.17
C LEU A 490 -20.25 -12.51 -14.23
N LEU A 491 -20.12 -11.18 -14.15
CA LEU A 491 -21.25 -10.26 -14.27
C LEU A 491 -21.97 -10.45 -15.61
N GLN A 492 -21.24 -10.56 -16.72
CA GLN A 492 -21.82 -10.81 -18.05
C GLN A 492 -22.52 -12.18 -18.13
N ALA A 493 -21.91 -13.23 -17.58
CA ALA A 493 -22.47 -14.58 -17.61
C ALA A 493 -23.77 -14.70 -16.80
N HIS A 494 -23.92 -13.92 -15.73
CA HIS A 494 -25.12 -13.88 -14.90
C HIS A 494 -26.16 -12.85 -15.38
N GLY A 495 -25.87 -12.10 -16.44
CA GLY A 495 -26.76 -11.12 -17.08
C GLY A 495 -26.46 -9.66 -16.72
N ASP A 496 -26.94 -8.73 -17.53
CA ASP A 496 -26.60 -7.30 -17.43
C ASP A 496 -27.01 -6.65 -16.10
N ASP A 497 -28.04 -7.18 -15.43
CA ASP A 497 -28.53 -6.73 -14.12
C ASP A 497 -27.91 -7.49 -12.94
N ALA A 498 -26.95 -8.40 -13.19
CA ALA A 498 -26.33 -9.18 -12.14
C ALA A 498 -25.56 -8.28 -11.16
N LYS A 499 -25.73 -8.59 -9.87
CA LYS A 499 -25.01 -7.96 -8.76
C LYS A 499 -24.07 -8.94 -8.08
N ALA A 500 -22.91 -8.46 -7.67
CA ALA A 500 -21.83 -9.27 -7.12
C ALA A 500 -21.32 -8.74 -5.79
N VAL A 501 -21.02 -9.65 -4.87
CA VAL A 501 -20.20 -9.34 -3.69
C VAL A 501 -18.79 -9.82 -3.97
N VAL A 502 -17.78 -8.99 -3.70
CA VAL A 502 -16.36 -9.36 -3.86
C VAL A 502 -15.70 -9.40 -2.49
N TRP A 503 -14.97 -10.46 -2.17
CA TRP A 503 -14.13 -10.53 -0.97
C TRP A 503 -12.67 -10.59 -1.39
N ALA A 504 -11.90 -9.58 -1.01
CA ALA A 504 -10.45 -9.56 -1.17
C ALA A 504 -9.85 -8.69 -0.08
N HIS A 505 -8.52 -8.69 0.04
CA HIS A 505 -7.83 -7.85 1.02
C HIS A 505 -8.09 -6.34 0.77
N ASN A 506 -7.95 -5.49 1.80
CA ASN A 506 -8.06 -4.02 1.65
C ASN A 506 -7.13 -3.49 0.55
N SER A 507 -5.93 -4.07 0.40
CA SER A 507 -4.96 -3.74 -0.66
C SER A 507 -5.47 -3.99 -2.07
N HIS A 508 -6.46 -4.86 -2.24
CA HIS A 508 -7.09 -5.16 -3.52
C HIS A 508 -8.35 -4.33 -3.77
N ILE A 509 -9.18 -4.13 -2.74
CA ILE A 509 -10.51 -3.54 -2.93
C ILE A 509 -10.59 -2.01 -2.74
N GLY A 510 -9.60 -1.38 -2.10
CA GLY A 510 -9.53 0.07 -1.98
C GLY A 510 -9.21 0.74 -3.31
N ASP A 511 -9.50 2.02 -3.51
CA ASP A 511 -9.04 2.74 -4.70
C ASP A 511 -7.53 3.04 -4.61
N ALA A 512 -6.70 2.24 -5.32
CA ALA A 512 -5.23 2.33 -5.26
C ALA A 512 -4.66 3.71 -5.62
N ARG A 513 -5.38 4.54 -6.39
CA ARG A 513 -4.94 5.91 -6.73
C ARG A 513 -4.78 6.80 -5.48
N HIS A 514 -5.39 6.39 -4.37
CA HIS A 514 -5.43 7.10 -3.11
C HIS A 514 -4.70 6.35 -1.99
N THR A 515 -3.83 5.41 -2.36
CA THR A 515 -2.91 4.70 -1.47
C THR A 515 -1.48 4.82 -1.98
N GLU A 516 -0.51 4.50 -1.13
CA GLU A 516 0.91 4.44 -1.49
C GLU A 516 1.18 3.51 -2.70
N MET A 517 0.36 2.47 -2.87
CA MET A 517 0.45 1.54 -4.00
C MET A 517 0.33 2.26 -5.34
N GLY A 518 -0.72 3.06 -5.55
CA GLY A 518 -0.88 3.81 -6.79
C GLY A 518 -0.01 5.06 -6.85
N ALA A 519 0.16 5.76 -5.71
CA ALA A 519 0.85 7.04 -5.68
C ALA A 519 2.38 6.92 -5.79
N ALA A 520 2.98 5.86 -5.25
CA ALA A 520 4.43 5.70 -5.18
C ALA A 520 4.97 4.45 -5.90
N ARG A 521 4.14 3.40 -6.08
CA ARG A 521 4.59 2.10 -6.59
C ARG A 521 4.07 1.77 -8.00
N GLU A 522 3.28 2.66 -8.61
CA GLU A 522 2.63 2.43 -9.92
C GLU A 522 1.76 1.15 -9.95
N GLU A 523 1.26 0.74 -8.79
CA GLU A 523 0.43 -0.44 -8.59
C GLU A 523 -1.06 -0.07 -8.70
N LEU A 524 -1.83 -0.81 -9.50
CA LEU A 524 -3.30 -0.71 -9.58
C LEU A 524 -3.94 -1.88 -8.83
N ASN A 525 -5.24 -1.78 -8.55
CA ASN A 525 -5.98 -2.87 -7.95
C ASN A 525 -7.42 -3.00 -8.45
N ILE A 526 -8.09 -4.11 -8.12
CA ILE A 526 -9.48 -4.36 -8.52
C ILE A 526 -10.46 -3.28 -8.01
N GLY A 527 -10.20 -2.69 -6.85
CA GLY A 527 -10.97 -1.58 -6.28
C GLY A 527 -10.99 -0.35 -7.18
N GLN A 528 -9.81 0.11 -7.59
CA GLN A 528 -9.64 1.18 -8.57
C GLN A 528 -10.35 0.84 -9.88
N LEU A 529 -10.10 -0.35 -10.45
CA LEU A 529 -10.69 -0.76 -11.73
C LEU A 529 -12.23 -0.82 -11.67
N CYS A 530 -12.79 -1.27 -10.55
CA CYS A 530 -14.22 -1.24 -10.29
C CYS A 530 -14.75 0.19 -10.21
N ARG A 531 -14.05 1.10 -9.52
CA ARG A 531 -14.44 2.51 -9.45
C ARG A 531 -14.41 3.17 -10.83
N GLU A 532 -13.37 2.94 -11.63
CA GLU A 532 -13.23 3.50 -12.97
C GLU A 532 -14.31 2.97 -13.93
N ARG A 533 -14.68 1.70 -13.81
CA ARG A 533 -15.67 1.06 -14.68
C ARG A 533 -17.11 1.32 -14.28
N PHE A 534 -17.42 1.24 -13.00
CA PHE A 534 -18.79 1.25 -12.48
C PHE A 534 -19.15 2.56 -11.77
N GLY A 535 -18.18 3.44 -11.50
CA GLY A 535 -18.42 4.69 -10.76
C GLY A 535 -19.06 4.42 -9.41
N ASP A 536 -20.14 5.15 -9.11
CA ASP A 536 -20.90 5.00 -7.86
C ASP A 536 -21.73 3.71 -7.77
N ALA A 537 -21.79 2.93 -8.85
CA ALA A 537 -22.37 1.58 -8.82
C ALA A 537 -21.40 0.53 -8.26
N ALA A 538 -20.18 0.90 -7.87
CA ALA A 538 -19.30 0.10 -7.03
C ALA A 538 -19.24 0.69 -5.61
N ALA A 539 -19.44 -0.15 -4.59
CA ALA A 539 -19.20 0.20 -3.20
C ALA A 539 -17.92 -0.47 -2.70
N LEU A 540 -16.96 0.31 -2.22
CA LEU A 540 -15.69 -0.16 -1.65
C LEU A 540 -15.77 -0.05 -0.12
N ILE A 541 -15.77 -1.18 0.59
CA ILE A 541 -15.95 -1.22 2.04
C ILE A 541 -14.73 -1.86 2.69
N GLY A 542 -13.89 -1.05 3.34
CA GLY A 542 -12.70 -1.50 4.06
C GLY A 542 -13.03 -1.99 5.47
N PHE A 543 -12.17 -2.83 6.04
CA PHE A 543 -12.29 -3.31 7.42
C PHE A 543 -10.99 -3.07 8.18
N GLY A 544 -11.09 -2.76 9.48
CA GLY A 544 -9.93 -2.45 10.32
C GLY A 544 -10.00 -3.02 11.74
N THR A 545 -8.84 -3.14 12.38
CA THR A 545 -8.71 -3.48 13.80
C THR A 545 -7.55 -2.78 14.51
N HIS A 546 -7.71 -2.51 15.81
CA HIS A 546 -6.65 -1.94 16.64
C HIS A 546 -5.68 -3.02 17.12
N ALA A 547 -6.19 -4.10 17.71
CA ALA A 547 -5.40 -5.20 18.26
C ALA A 547 -6.18 -6.52 18.27
N GLY A 548 -5.53 -7.60 18.71
CA GLY A 548 -6.17 -8.92 18.80
C GLY A 548 -5.22 -10.05 18.46
N THR A 549 -5.76 -11.10 17.83
CA THR A 549 -4.97 -12.19 17.25
C THR A 549 -5.32 -12.42 15.78
N VAL A 550 -4.35 -12.94 15.03
CA VAL A 550 -4.49 -13.24 13.59
C VAL A 550 -3.81 -14.58 13.28
N ALA A 551 -4.40 -15.38 12.40
CA ALA A 551 -3.76 -16.57 11.84
C ALA A 551 -2.87 -16.17 10.65
N ALA A 552 -1.56 -16.32 10.78
CA ALA A 552 -0.58 -15.95 9.75
C ALA A 552 0.69 -16.82 9.85
N ALA A 553 1.50 -16.83 8.80
CA ALA A 553 2.86 -17.38 8.86
C ALA A 553 3.90 -16.26 9.05
N SER A 554 5.10 -16.63 9.50
CA SER A 554 6.24 -15.69 9.54
C SER A 554 6.90 -15.50 8.17
N ASP A 555 6.77 -16.50 7.30
CA ASP A 555 7.44 -16.59 6.00
C ASP A 555 6.55 -17.30 4.97
N TRP A 556 6.81 -17.04 3.69
CA TRP A 556 6.12 -17.70 2.58
C TRP A 556 6.34 -19.22 2.65
N GLY A 557 5.24 -19.98 2.60
CA GLY A 557 5.29 -21.44 2.70
C GLY A 557 5.55 -21.98 4.11
N GLY A 558 5.65 -21.10 5.13
CA GLY A 558 5.81 -21.50 6.53
C GLY A 558 4.51 -21.98 7.18
N ASP A 559 4.64 -22.56 8.37
CA ASP A 559 3.50 -23.04 9.15
C ASP A 559 2.62 -21.88 9.67
N MET A 560 1.33 -22.15 9.74
CA MET A 560 0.37 -21.23 10.35
C MET A 560 0.63 -21.09 11.85
N ARG A 561 0.62 -19.86 12.35
CA ARG A 561 0.65 -19.54 13.78
C ARG A 561 -0.43 -18.54 14.13
N ILE A 562 -0.85 -18.56 15.38
CA ILE A 562 -1.69 -17.49 15.94
C ILE A 562 -0.74 -16.43 16.47
N ALA A 563 -0.67 -15.29 15.79
CA ALA A 563 0.14 -14.16 16.19
C ALA A 563 -0.71 -13.10 16.90
N ARG A 564 -0.12 -12.40 17.87
CA ARG A 564 -0.73 -11.23 18.50
C ARG A 564 -0.53 -10.02 17.61
N VAL A 565 -1.62 -9.38 17.22
CA VAL A 565 -1.58 -8.11 16.48
C VAL A 565 -1.14 -7.02 17.45
N ARG A 566 -0.11 -6.24 17.10
CA ARG A 566 0.33 -5.13 17.94
C ARG A 566 -0.76 -4.06 18.01
N PRO A 567 -0.86 -3.29 19.10
CA PRO A 567 -1.70 -2.08 19.11
C PRO A 567 -1.41 -1.19 17.90
N SER A 568 -2.45 -0.54 17.36
CA SER A 568 -2.29 0.31 16.18
C SER A 568 -1.26 1.43 16.36
N HIS A 569 -0.59 1.79 15.27
CA HIS A 569 0.41 2.84 15.28
C HIS A 569 -0.24 4.20 15.57
N ARG A 570 0.42 5.06 16.36
CA ARG A 570 -0.17 6.32 16.84
C ARG A 570 -0.67 7.26 15.72
N ASP A 571 -0.04 7.19 14.55
CA ASP A 571 -0.33 8.03 13.40
C ASP A 571 -1.31 7.38 12.40
N SER A 572 -1.88 6.22 12.75
CA SER A 572 -2.71 5.42 11.86
C SER A 572 -4.21 5.72 11.98
N VAL A 573 -4.97 5.39 10.94
CA VAL A 573 -6.43 5.45 10.96
C VAL A 573 -7.01 4.58 12.08
N GLU A 574 -6.47 3.39 12.29
CA GLU A 574 -6.88 2.47 13.34
C GLU A 574 -6.70 3.07 14.73
N ARG A 575 -5.67 3.91 14.94
CA ARG A 575 -5.54 4.64 16.20
C ARG A 575 -6.64 5.65 16.40
N LEU A 576 -7.00 6.40 15.37
CA LEU A 576 -8.11 7.35 15.45
C LEU A 576 -9.44 6.66 15.76
N CYS A 577 -9.67 5.48 15.17
CA CYS A 577 -10.85 4.66 15.44
C CYS A 577 -10.86 4.07 16.86
N HIS A 578 -9.69 3.62 17.36
CA HIS A 578 -9.53 3.16 18.75
C HIS A 578 -9.82 4.29 19.74
N ASP A 579 -9.22 5.46 19.54
CA ASP A 579 -9.36 6.62 20.42
C ASP A 579 -10.78 7.24 20.37
N ALA A 580 -11.60 6.87 19.38
CA ALA A 580 -13.00 7.24 19.31
C ALA A 580 -13.88 6.45 20.29
N ASP A 581 -13.34 5.38 20.91
CA ASP A 581 -14.00 4.57 21.94
C ASP A 581 -15.35 3.97 21.51
N VAL A 582 -15.47 3.60 20.23
CA VAL A 582 -16.61 2.84 19.70
C VAL A 582 -16.12 1.46 19.29
N PRO A 583 -16.31 0.40 20.11
CA PRO A 583 -15.64 -0.88 19.93
C PRO A 583 -15.93 -1.59 18.61
N ARG A 584 -17.07 -1.29 17.99
CA ARG A 584 -17.48 -1.86 16.71
C ARG A 584 -18.49 -0.96 16.02
N CYS A 585 -18.16 -0.47 14.83
CA CYS A 585 -19.01 0.47 14.11
C CYS A 585 -18.83 0.40 12.59
N LEU A 586 -19.77 1.04 11.90
CA LEU A 586 -19.69 1.40 10.49
C LEU A 586 -19.47 2.91 10.39
N LEU A 587 -18.49 3.32 9.58
CA LEU A 587 -18.31 4.71 9.16
C LEU A 587 -18.73 4.83 7.69
N ASP A 588 -19.74 5.65 7.39
CA ASP A 588 -20.12 5.99 6.02
C ASP A 588 -19.28 7.18 5.55
N LEU A 589 -18.34 6.92 4.66
CA LEU A 589 -17.35 7.89 4.21
C LEU A 589 -17.77 8.58 2.90
N ARG A 590 -18.89 8.20 2.28
CA ARG A 590 -19.32 8.78 0.99
C ARG A 590 -19.50 10.29 1.05
N ALA A 591 -19.30 10.96 -0.09
CA ALA A 591 -19.57 12.38 -0.22
C ALA A 591 -21.03 12.72 0.19
N GLY A 592 -21.21 13.84 0.88
CA GLY A 592 -22.48 14.26 1.49
C GLY A 592 -22.73 13.68 2.88
N ARG A 593 -21.86 12.79 3.40
CA ARG A 593 -21.94 12.23 4.75
C ARG A 593 -20.80 12.76 5.61
N HIS A 594 -21.13 13.14 6.85
CA HIS A 594 -20.17 13.56 7.88
C HIS A 594 -19.01 14.43 7.35
N GLU A 595 -19.32 15.47 6.57
CA GLU A 595 -18.34 16.25 5.78
C GLU A 595 -17.14 16.77 6.58
N ALA A 596 -17.35 17.14 7.85
CA ALA A 596 -16.27 17.54 8.74
C ALA A 596 -15.28 16.40 9.03
N LEU A 597 -15.80 15.20 9.31
CA LEU A 597 -14.99 13.98 9.45
C LEU A 597 -14.31 13.65 8.13
N ARG A 598 -15.07 13.59 7.02
CA ARG A 598 -14.54 13.26 5.70
C ARG A 598 -13.36 14.16 5.35
N ARG A 599 -13.49 15.47 5.51
CA ARG A 599 -12.41 16.44 5.27
C ARG A 599 -11.19 16.19 6.14
N GLY A 600 -11.38 15.87 7.41
CA GLY A 600 -10.29 15.58 8.33
C GLY A 600 -9.56 14.27 8.04
N LEU A 601 -10.23 13.29 7.41
CA LEU A 601 -9.64 12.02 6.98
C LEU A 601 -9.10 12.03 5.54
N LEU A 602 -9.21 13.14 4.79
CA LEU A 602 -8.64 13.26 3.44
C LEU A 602 -7.11 13.29 3.43
N ALA A 603 -6.50 13.75 4.52
CA ALA A 603 -5.05 13.74 4.65
C ALA A 603 -4.55 12.29 4.68
N PRO A 604 -3.49 11.94 3.92
CA PRO A 604 -2.89 10.62 3.99
C PRO A 604 -2.49 10.24 5.41
N ARG A 605 -2.82 9.02 5.82
CA ARG A 605 -2.46 8.44 7.13
C ARG A 605 -2.06 6.99 6.95
N LEU A 606 -1.35 6.45 7.93
CA LEU A 606 -1.03 5.02 7.93
C LEU A 606 -2.32 4.20 8.05
N GLU A 607 -2.45 3.16 7.23
CA GLU A 607 -3.42 2.07 7.38
C GLU A 607 -2.67 0.73 7.37
N ARG A 608 -3.16 -0.20 8.18
CA ARG A 608 -2.61 -1.54 8.37
C ARG A 608 -3.10 -2.51 7.29
N PHE A 609 -2.17 -3.31 6.77
CA PHE A 609 -2.37 -4.34 5.76
C PHE A 609 -1.61 -5.62 6.16
N ILE A 610 -2.28 -6.54 6.84
CA ILE A 610 -1.70 -7.83 7.27
C ILE A 610 -2.09 -8.94 6.28
N GLY A 611 -1.19 -9.28 5.37
CA GLY A 611 -1.40 -10.39 4.46
C GLY A 611 -1.38 -11.76 5.16
N VAL A 612 -1.07 -12.79 4.36
CA VAL A 612 -0.93 -14.18 4.83
C VAL A 612 0.32 -14.38 5.68
N ILE A 613 1.23 -13.40 5.62
CA ILE A 613 2.44 -13.28 6.42
C ILE A 613 2.30 -12.10 7.38
N TYR A 614 2.64 -12.33 8.65
CA TYR A 614 2.68 -11.29 9.66
C TYR A 614 3.99 -11.34 10.45
N ARG A 615 4.65 -10.17 10.53
CA ARG A 615 5.92 -9.99 11.23
C ARG A 615 5.81 -8.80 12.19
N PRO A 616 5.43 -9.04 13.47
CA PRO A 616 5.22 -7.98 14.45
C PRO A 616 6.42 -7.03 14.61
N ASP A 617 7.63 -7.58 14.52
CA ASP A 617 8.87 -6.81 14.73
C ASP A 617 9.12 -5.75 13.65
N THR A 618 8.58 -5.95 12.45
CA THR A 618 8.72 -5.05 11.29
C THR A 618 7.37 -4.50 10.81
N GLU A 619 6.32 -4.54 11.65
CA GLU A 619 4.95 -4.24 11.24
C GLU A 619 4.82 -2.86 10.59
N LEU A 620 5.45 -1.81 11.15
CA LEU A 620 5.40 -0.46 10.59
C LEU A 620 5.98 -0.41 9.15
N GLN A 621 7.05 -1.16 8.88
CA GLN A 621 7.72 -1.15 7.58
C GLN A 621 7.07 -2.11 6.56
N SER A 622 6.43 -3.18 7.02
CA SER A 622 5.99 -4.28 6.14
C SER A 622 4.47 -4.46 6.06
N HIS A 623 3.71 -3.82 6.96
CA HIS A 623 2.26 -3.99 7.09
C HIS A 623 1.53 -2.68 7.28
N TYR A 624 2.16 -1.53 7.04
CA TYR A 624 1.49 -0.23 6.95
C TYR A 624 1.81 0.45 5.62
N ALA A 625 0.84 1.19 5.10
CA ALA A 625 1.00 2.05 3.94
C ALA A 625 0.22 3.36 4.14
N GLU A 626 0.65 4.43 3.49
CA GLU A 626 -0.09 5.70 3.52
C GLU A 626 -1.35 5.63 2.64
N VAL A 627 -2.48 6.08 3.17
CA VAL A 627 -3.78 6.08 2.49
C VAL A 627 -4.59 7.32 2.80
N SER A 628 -5.41 7.74 1.84
CA SER A 628 -6.54 8.63 2.11
C SER A 628 -7.81 7.78 2.27
N LEU A 629 -8.19 7.51 3.53
CA LEU A 629 -9.28 6.60 3.86
C LEU A 629 -10.60 6.88 3.10
N PRO A 630 -11.14 8.12 3.09
CA PRO A 630 -12.41 8.40 2.44
C PRO A 630 -12.32 8.50 0.90
N GLN A 631 -11.11 8.49 0.34
CA GLN A 631 -10.92 8.38 -1.12
C GLN A 631 -10.70 6.92 -1.53
N GLN A 632 -10.12 6.11 -0.65
CA GLN A 632 -9.94 4.68 -0.85
C GLN A 632 -11.26 3.90 -0.70
N PHE A 633 -12.09 4.25 0.28
CA PHE A 633 -13.32 3.53 0.61
C PHE A 633 -14.56 4.43 0.68
N ASP A 634 -15.72 3.86 0.34
CA ASP A 634 -17.03 4.44 0.59
C ASP A 634 -17.49 4.25 2.04
N ALA A 635 -17.03 3.18 2.68
CA ALA A 635 -17.32 2.92 4.08
C ALA A 635 -16.20 2.11 4.75
N TYR A 636 -16.12 2.21 6.07
CA TYR A 636 -15.12 1.50 6.87
C TYR A 636 -15.79 0.80 8.04
N VAL A 637 -15.58 -0.51 8.15
CA VAL A 637 -16.09 -1.35 9.23
C VAL A 637 -14.98 -1.55 10.26
N TRP A 638 -15.25 -1.15 11.49
CA TRP A 638 -14.27 -1.16 12.57
C TRP A 638 -14.58 -2.24 13.60
N PHE A 639 -13.54 -2.96 14.03
CA PHE A 639 -13.56 -3.85 15.19
C PHE A 639 -12.36 -3.54 16.07
N ASP A 640 -12.56 -3.07 17.29
CA ASP A 640 -11.43 -2.67 18.14
C ASP A 640 -10.53 -3.84 18.56
N GLN A 641 -11.15 -4.99 18.83
CA GLN A 641 -10.47 -6.23 19.18
C GLN A 641 -10.94 -7.38 18.29
N THR A 642 -9.99 -8.16 17.80
CA THR A 642 -10.27 -9.29 16.90
C THR A 642 -9.57 -10.58 17.31
N ARG A 643 -9.97 -11.71 16.71
CA ARG A 643 -9.45 -13.05 16.98
C ARG A 643 -9.05 -13.75 15.69
N ALA A 644 -8.07 -14.66 15.79
CA ALA A 644 -7.66 -15.50 14.69
C ALA A 644 -8.81 -16.42 14.22
N VAL A 645 -8.88 -16.66 12.91
CA VAL A 645 -9.79 -17.67 12.32
C VAL A 645 -9.52 -19.07 12.88
N THR A 646 -10.52 -19.95 12.78
CA THR A 646 -10.35 -21.36 13.18
C THR A 646 -10.03 -22.22 11.96
N PRO A 647 -8.78 -22.66 11.74
CA PRO A 647 -8.41 -23.46 10.56
C PRO A 647 -9.07 -24.85 10.58
N LEU A 648 -9.36 -25.39 9.39
CA LEU A 648 -9.86 -26.76 9.21
C LEU A 648 -8.76 -27.65 8.60
N GLY A 649 -8.25 -28.64 9.34
CA GLY A 649 -7.22 -29.57 8.85
C GLY A 649 -6.18 -29.93 9.91
N PRO A 650 -5.07 -30.59 9.53
CA PRO A 650 -4.02 -31.05 10.46
C PRO A 650 -3.20 -29.92 11.09
N GLN A 651 -3.37 -28.68 10.64
CA GLN A 651 -2.74 -27.50 11.22
C GLN A 651 -3.41 -27.15 12.54
N HIS A 652 -2.91 -27.75 13.61
CA HIS A 652 -3.21 -27.29 14.96
C HIS A 652 -2.36 -26.04 15.24
N PRO A 653 -2.92 -25.03 15.93
CA PRO A 653 -2.09 -23.93 16.42
C PRO A 653 -0.98 -24.53 17.28
N GLU A 654 0.28 -24.27 16.95
CA GLU A 654 1.35 -24.38 17.94
C GLU A 654 0.99 -23.39 19.04
N ALA A 655 0.32 -23.87 20.08
CA ALA A 655 0.28 -23.16 21.35
C ALA A 655 1.75 -22.99 21.73
N GLY A 656 2.23 -21.74 21.72
CA GLY A 656 3.54 -21.42 22.25
C GLY A 656 3.70 -22.09 23.62
N PRO A 657 4.93 -22.51 23.98
CA PRO A 657 5.15 -23.27 25.19
C PRO A 657 4.47 -22.56 26.37
N PRO A 658 3.73 -23.27 27.23
CA PRO A 658 3.16 -22.65 28.42
C PRO A 658 4.30 -21.97 29.17
N GLU A 659 4.09 -20.71 29.56
CA GLU A 659 4.97 -20.01 30.50
C GLU A 659 5.00 -20.80 31.82
N THR A 660 5.87 -21.80 31.89
CA THR A 660 6.34 -22.40 33.14
C THR A 660 7.81 -22.03 33.28
N PHE A 661 8.01 -20.74 33.48
CA PHE A 661 9.00 -20.26 34.43
C PHE A 661 8.21 -19.92 35.72
N PRO A 662 8.72 -20.30 36.90
CA PRO A 662 9.84 -19.58 37.45
C PRO A 662 11.07 -20.48 37.61
N PHE A 663 12.24 -19.86 37.46
CA PHE A 663 13.60 -20.32 37.73
C PHE A 663 13.77 -21.69 38.43
N GLY A 664 14.59 -22.54 37.79
CA GLY A 664 15.58 -23.37 38.50
C GLY A 664 15.15 -24.78 38.88
N LEU A 665 15.60 -25.76 38.08
CA LEU A 665 16.56 -26.81 38.47
C LEU A 665 16.94 -27.67 37.27
#